data_AF-A0A3N5PV45-F1
#
_entry.id   AF-A0A3N5PV45-F1
#
_cell.length_a   1.000
_cell.length_b   1.000
_cell.length_c   1.000
_cell.angle_alpha   90.00
_cell.angle_beta   90.00
_cell.angle_gamma   90.00
#
_symmetry.space_group_name_H-M   'P 1'
#
loop_
_entity.id
_entity.type
_entity.pdbx_description
1 polymer ?
#
loop_
_entity_poly.entity_id
_entity_poly.type
_entity_poly.pdbx_seq_one_letter_code
_entity_poly.pdbx_strand_id
1 'polypeptide(L)'
;EGTAADDTILVDGTTVSINGVAFDYANVASAEIDSLAGNDDIYVTVSDVAISIDGGVPTGSTPSDHLTVDVLGAPTNFEPGPLNDEGVVKATGYEYVSFDNIEGLTIIGAGPAIINGTNGDDMITVIARDASTHVGADGIQDFTSTVNAGLEILWLDAAAATVNALSGNDDIDIVATAPNDADWNVAVTVNGGYGQDDTSVKTLFEHDVIYTPDTINSGLLTIDDTAPSTVQLNDMEEFYYGAQGGDVDLSVEATVAGDLIKYTALTEASGTVQVNNLLAMKFNGMSADGSFTVDGLGGNDTLVYNGTSADDEFDVAATTGAISLSVDGADYVTVEQTGVEDIIIRGQDGDDTFTLNGPTGYATVKLDGGLPSASDLAIINGTDADEDIIIDVGSGIVVGTGDLVLLTSVEHVNVNAGNGADDVLVTKLYDSAGGGITEVGVDLGDGDDSIVVENLVGSTVRVVGVATGDGDDDIAINGTNNNDSIAAEVSDGRIVVSGLAATVVISESASDSDMLTIYGFAGDDSIVANNGVEGLIDVTINGGAGADYIFGNGTLNGDAGDDRIEIGLGASVVNGGTGCNVVISQGNVNFTLSNTNLVGSGTATLTNIQQAELDGCLGNNTFDIGAFTGDVTITGGGGSDTVDFSESDSGVNVDLDKQDIFQSVNTNGLHVMFTDLIANIIGSEFNDTIWVSCLPMGRNVDGNGSDTVPTGDILFVDAHNRMATVDHMVGGVPVPDAGTVYVVNSGVVTFDNIPTLNTLNNTAATGFNGGVDGMLAYTTSVNYTSGGTNPGAIAVGDLNGDGYADMVVTTTGPRPRMINVLLNNGYGIMSAPTSYATPSVRRMYDIHLADVDGDGDLDIVSAGSLSRLVTVITLLNNGDGTFSAPIYSQTNVRSNLGVVASAVGNIDGDNALEVIVGNSRRIEVMDNAGGGAFVQDAVVLTGARTLRQIQMVDTDGDGIMDLMAIPNKVPSTVSILRNPGADGNWVLNSVVRVNKVPTSVAMADFNADGLYEIAVSNCSSNVFTVLASSAYTNWYIQSQPVFSELRTARSRAITAADINGDGKMDLLLASSKYRSVVTMLANGNGTFSDPQAFSTGTLGKWQPTAIAVADFNGDGGLDIAVANALTNNISILLKNPT
;
A
#
# COMPACT_ATOMS: atom_id res chain seq x y z
N GLU A 1 -1.16 70.62 -67.65
CA GLU A 1 -0.53 71.96 -67.69
C GLU A 1 -1.37 72.99 -66.91
N GLY A 2 -0.97 73.26 -65.66
CA GLY A 2 -1.38 74.40 -64.85
C GLY A 2 -0.59 75.66 -65.21
N THR A 3 -0.04 76.36 -64.21
CA THR A 3 0.79 77.56 -64.41
C THR A 3 2.19 77.46 -63.77
N ALA A 4 2.67 78.53 -63.14
CA ALA A 4 3.97 78.56 -62.45
C ALA A 4 3.82 79.39 -61.16
N ALA A 5 2.66 79.22 -60.54
CA ALA A 5 2.15 79.84 -59.33
C ALA A 5 0.88 79.07 -58.94
N ASP A 6 0.59 79.06 -57.64
CA ASP A 6 -0.53 78.40 -56.96
C ASP A 6 -1.84 78.38 -57.78
N ASP A 7 -2.20 77.21 -58.30
CA ASP A 7 -3.43 76.95 -59.07
C ASP A 7 -4.46 76.19 -58.22
N THR A 8 -5.74 76.56 -58.31
CA THR A 8 -6.84 75.69 -57.86
C THR A 8 -7.41 74.93 -59.05
N ILE A 9 -7.31 73.60 -59.03
CA ILE A 9 -7.77 72.69 -60.07
C ILE A 9 -9.00 71.93 -59.56
N LEU A 10 -10.09 71.92 -60.32
CA LEU A 10 -11.29 71.13 -60.00
C LEU A 10 -11.64 70.21 -61.17
N VAL A 11 -11.76 68.91 -60.91
CA VAL A 11 -12.07 67.87 -61.89
C VAL A 11 -13.41 67.21 -61.51
N ASP A 12 -14.45 67.50 -62.28
CA ASP A 12 -15.82 67.01 -62.06
C ASP A 12 -16.28 66.26 -63.32
N GLY A 13 -16.27 64.92 -63.24
CA GLY A 13 -16.82 63.97 -64.21
C GLY A 13 -16.17 64.02 -65.60
N THR A 14 -16.54 65.02 -66.40
CA THR A 14 -16.00 65.27 -67.76
C THR A 14 -15.48 66.68 -67.97
N THR A 15 -15.31 67.44 -66.88
CA THR A 15 -14.82 68.83 -66.91
C THR A 15 -13.67 69.04 -65.95
N VAL A 16 -12.65 69.79 -66.39
CA VAL A 16 -11.54 70.26 -65.55
C VAL A 16 -11.51 71.78 -65.56
N SER A 17 -11.36 72.40 -64.40
CA SER A 17 -11.37 73.85 -64.20
C SER A 17 -10.13 74.30 -63.46
N ILE A 18 -9.19 74.94 -64.17
CA ILE A 18 -7.97 75.51 -63.60
C ILE A 18 -8.22 77.00 -63.35
N ASN A 19 -8.13 77.45 -62.10
CA ASN A 19 -8.39 78.83 -61.68
C ASN A 19 -9.73 79.40 -62.19
N GLY A 20 -10.76 78.55 -62.24
CA GLY A 20 -12.11 78.89 -62.74
C GLY A 20 -12.26 78.92 -64.27
N VAL A 21 -11.24 78.52 -65.03
CA VAL A 21 -11.30 78.33 -66.48
C VAL A 21 -11.61 76.87 -66.79
N ALA A 22 -12.86 76.59 -67.13
CA ALA A 22 -13.33 75.23 -67.42
C ALA A 22 -13.03 74.75 -68.85
N PHE A 23 -12.61 73.50 -68.95
CA PHE A 23 -12.37 72.71 -70.17
C PHE A 23 -13.22 71.43 -70.11
N ASP A 24 -13.69 70.96 -71.26
CA ASP A 24 -14.55 69.76 -71.42
C ASP A 24 -13.74 68.65 -72.11
N TYR A 25 -13.65 67.47 -71.48
CA TYR A 25 -12.96 66.28 -71.97
C TYR A 25 -13.90 65.07 -72.18
N ALA A 26 -15.21 65.31 -72.36
CA ALA A 26 -16.16 64.23 -72.60
C ALA A 26 -15.76 63.34 -73.81
N ASN A 27 -15.84 62.01 -73.62
CA ASN A 27 -15.43 60.97 -74.58
C ASN A 27 -13.91 60.80 -74.78
N VAL A 28 -13.06 61.33 -73.90
CA VAL A 28 -11.62 60.98 -73.83
C VAL A 28 -11.44 59.74 -72.95
N ALA A 29 -10.40 58.93 -73.20
CA ALA A 29 -10.15 57.67 -72.49
C ALA A 29 -9.38 57.84 -71.16
N SER A 30 -8.60 58.93 -71.04
CA SER A 30 -7.92 59.32 -69.80
C SER A 30 -7.70 60.85 -69.79
N ALA A 31 -7.60 61.44 -68.61
CA ALA A 31 -7.17 62.83 -68.41
C ALA A 31 -5.75 62.85 -67.81
N GLU A 32 -4.96 63.87 -68.15
CA GLU A 32 -3.57 64.03 -67.71
C GLU A 32 -3.39 65.48 -67.23
N ILE A 33 -3.06 65.65 -65.94
CA ILE A 33 -3.16 66.90 -65.18
C ILE A 33 -1.83 67.17 -64.48
N ASP A 34 -0.86 67.58 -65.28
CA ASP A 34 0.37 68.25 -64.85
C ASP A 34 0.02 69.67 -64.32
N SER A 35 0.24 69.99 -63.05
CA SER A 35 0.02 71.35 -62.49
C SER A 35 1.27 72.26 -62.59
N LEU A 36 2.42 71.68 -62.94
CA LEU A 36 3.73 72.25 -63.25
C LEU A 36 4.57 72.73 -62.05
N ALA A 37 4.11 73.75 -61.31
CA ALA A 37 4.89 74.39 -60.25
C ALA A 37 4.09 75.45 -59.45
N GLY A 38 3.62 75.08 -58.27
CA GLY A 38 2.96 76.01 -57.34
C GLY A 38 3.09 75.58 -55.88
N ASN A 39 2.01 75.85 -55.15
CA ASN A 39 1.44 74.98 -54.12
C ASN A 39 -0.03 74.83 -54.56
N ASP A 40 -0.39 73.70 -55.18
CA ASP A 40 -1.60 73.56 -55.98
C ASP A 40 -2.71 72.78 -55.25
N ASP A 41 -3.91 73.36 -55.22
CA ASP A 41 -5.11 72.79 -54.61
C ASP A 41 -5.89 71.97 -55.66
N ILE A 42 -5.76 70.65 -55.66
CA ILE A 42 -6.32 69.77 -56.71
C ILE A 42 -7.50 68.97 -56.16
N TYR A 43 -8.72 69.24 -56.64
CA TYR A 43 -9.95 68.53 -56.27
C TYR A 43 -10.42 67.63 -57.42
N VAL A 44 -10.73 66.37 -57.13
CA VAL A 44 -11.12 65.35 -58.13
C VAL A 44 -12.32 64.54 -57.65
N THR A 45 -13.40 64.55 -58.42
CA THR A 45 -14.50 63.58 -58.29
C THR A 45 -14.27 62.41 -59.23
N VAL A 46 -14.32 61.17 -58.72
CA VAL A 46 -14.08 59.94 -59.50
C VAL A 46 -15.09 59.74 -60.65
N SER A 47 -14.68 59.05 -61.72
CA SER A 47 -15.48 58.97 -62.96
C SER A 47 -15.20 57.72 -63.81
N ASP A 48 -15.93 57.54 -64.91
CA ASP A 48 -15.69 56.52 -65.96
C ASP A 48 -14.42 56.81 -66.82
N VAL A 49 -13.56 57.76 -66.41
CA VAL A 49 -12.35 58.19 -67.12
C VAL A 49 -11.18 58.15 -66.14
N ALA A 50 -10.11 57.44 -66.50
CA ALA A 50 -8.89 57.40 -65.69
C ALA A 50 -8.20 58.77 -65.66
N ILE A 51 -7.76 59.23 -64.49
CA ILE A 51 -7.14 60.54 -64.29
C ILE A 51 -5.71 60.30 -63.81
N SER A 52 -4.73 60.93 -64.46
CA SER A 52 -3.35 60.99 -63.96
C SER A 52 -3.00 62.43 -63.62
N ILE A 53 -2.32 62.63 -62.50
CA ILE A 53 -1.96 63.92 -61.92
C ILE A 53 -0.45 63.95 -61.72
N ASP A 54 0.16 65.10 -61.93
CA ASP A 54 1.57 65.37 -61.61
C ASP A 54 1.62 66.77 -60.98
N GLY A 55 2.01 66.88 -59.70
CA GLY A 55 2.20 68.18 -59.04
C GLY A 55 3.36 68.99 -59.66
N GLY A 56 4.27 68.29 -60.35
CA GLY A 56 5.39 68.89 -61.04
C GLY A 56 6.59 69.12 -60.12
N VAL A 57 7.13 70.35 -60.11
CA VAL A 57 8.44 70.60 -59.49
C VAL A 57 8.35 71.53 -58.29
N PRO A 58 8.42 71.01 -57.04
CA PRO A 58 8.45 71.81 -55.82
C PRO A 58 9.49 72.95 -55.86
N THR A 59 9.01 74.20 -55.81
CA THR A 59 9.84 75.41 -56.07
C THR A 59 10.66 75.92 -54.87
N GLY A 60 10.65 75.20 -53.74
CA GLY A 60 11.22 75.63 -52.47
C GLY A 60 11.69 74.46 -51.59
N SER A 61 11.88 74.72 -50.28
CA SER A 61 12.24 73.70 -49.29
C SER A 61 11.09 73.29 -48.36
N THR A 62 9.90 73.85 -48.59
CA THR A 62 8.59 73.40 -48.08
C THR A 62 7.47 73.87 -49.04
N PRO A 63 7.38 73.35 -50.27
CA PRO A 63 6.15 73.38 -51.06
C PRO A 63 5.17 72.32 -50.53
N SER A 64 3.95 72.33 -51.04
CA SER A 64 2.96 71.27 -50.79
C SER A 64 1.84 71.42 -51.79
N ASP A 65 1.80 70.50 -52.75
CA ASP A 65 0.66 70.27 -53.63
C ASP A 65 -0.29 69.27 -52.94
N HIS A 66 -1.61 69.56 -52.95
CA HIS A 66 -2.59 68.82 -52.15
C HIS A 66 -3.75 68.30 -53.00
N LEU A 67 -3.88 66.98 -53.06
CA LEU A 67 -4.93 66.27 -53.77
C LEU A 67 -6.11 65.94 -52.85
N THR A 68 -7.33 66.27 -53.26
CA THR A 68 -8.58 65.86 -52.60
C THR A 68 -9.40 65.01 -53.56
N VAL A 69 -9.71 63.77 -53.20
CA VAL A 69 -10.51 62.85 -54.03
C VAL A 69 -11.88 62.60 -53.39
N ASP A 70 -12.96 63.01 -54.08
CA ASP A 70 -14.33 62.64 -53.77
C ASP A 70 -14.66 61.30 -54.45
N VAL A 71 -14.87 60.27 -53.63
CA VAL A 71 -15.11 58.88 -54.06
C VAL A 71 -16.60 58.50 -54.04
N LEU A 72 -17.50 59.45 -53.82
CA LEU A 72 -18.95 59.30 -53.97
C LEU A 72 -19.58 58.12 -53.17
N GLY A 73 -19.01 57.80 -52.00
CA GLY A 73 -19.44 56.71 -51.11
C GLY A 73 -18.98 55.31 -51.52
N ALA A 74 -18.07 55.17 -52.49
CA ALA A 74 -17.58 53.88 -52.95
C ALA A 74 -16.43 53.34 -52.07
N PRO A 75 -16.37 52.01 -51.82
CA PRO A 75 -15.17 51.38 -51.25
C PRO A 75 -13.94 51.70 -52.11
N THR A 76 -12.87 52.17 -51.48
CA THR A 76 -11.76 52.85 -52.18
C THR A 76 -10.44 52.20 -51.88
N ASN A 77 -9.77 51.69 -52.93
CA ASN A 77 -8.45 51.09 -52.83
C ASN A 77 -7.37 52.17 -53.00
N PHE A 78 -6.44 52.25 -52.05
CA PHE A 78 -5.19 52.98 -52.17
C PHE A 78 -4.06 51.98 -52.46
N GLU A 79 -3.34 52.22 -53.56
CA GLU A 79 -2.16 51.44 -53.98
C GLU A 79 -0.95 52.40 -53.94
N PRO A 80 0.03 52.23 -53.02
CA PRO A 80 1.17 53.13 -52.88
C PRO A 80 2.12 53.06 -54.08
N GLY A 81 2.75 54.19 -54.40
CA GLY A 81 3.79 54.26 -55.42
C GLY A 81 5.16 53.75 -54.95
N PRO A 82 6.15 53.66 -55.87
CA PRO A 82 7.54 53.35 -55.54
C PRO A 82 8.29 54.49 -54.83
N LEU A 83 7.71 55.68 -54.74
CA LEU A 83 8.18 56.84 -53.98
C LEU A 83 7.08 57.35 -53.03
N ASN A 84 7.47 58.19 -52.06
CA ASN A 84 6.59 58.69 -51.00
C ASN A 84 5.54 59.73 -51.47
N ASP A 85 5.62 60.16 -52.71
CA ASP A 85 4.85 61.22 -53.39
C ASP A 85 4.12 60.69 -54.65
N GLU A 86 4.22 59.38 -54.92
CA GLU A 86 3.53 58.65 -56.00
C GLU A 86 2.42 57.73 -55.43
N GLY A 87 1.34 57.49 -56.19
CA GLY A 87 0.30 56.52 -55.80
C GLY A 87 -0.93 56.44 -56.69
N VAL A 88 -1.89 55.58 -56.32
CA VAL A 88 -3.16 55.40 -57.03
C VAL A 88 -4.33 55.28 -56.05
N VAL A 89 -5.38 56.08 -56.28
CA VAL A 89 -6.70 56.00 -55.63
C VAL A 89 -7.71 55.40 -56.59
N LYS A 90 -8.50 54.43 -56.14
CA LYS A 90 -9.33 53.60 -57.02
C LYS A 90 -10.66 53.24 -56.35
N ALA A 91 -11.66 54.07 -56.61
CA ALA A 91 -13.02 53.91 -56.12
C ALA A 91 -13.77 52.78 -56.85
N THR A 92 -14.43 51.89 -56.12
CA THR A 92 -15.09 50.71 -56.69
C THR A 92 -16.22 51.09 -57.64
N GLY A 93 -16.06 50.71 -58.92
CA GLY A 93 -17.03 50.99 -59.99
C GLY A 93 -16.64 52.16 -60.90
N TYR A 94 -15.55 52.85 -60.60
CA TYR A 94 -14.98 53.94 -61.40
C TYR A 94 -13.60 53.55 -61.95
N GLU A 95 -13.05 54.37 -62.85
CA GLU A 95 -11.64 54.30 -63.24
C GLU A 95 -10.74 54.97 -62.17
N TYR A 96 -9.44 54.73 -62.27
CA TYR A 96 -8.46 55.13 -61.24
C TYR A 96 -8.02 56.60 -61.35
N VAL A 97 -7.57 57.15 -60.22
CA VAL A 97 -6.86 58.43 -60.10
C VAL A 97 -5.42 58.13 -59.67
N SER A 98 -4.46 58.21 -60.60
CA SER A 98 -3.02 58.09 -60.31
C SER A 98 -2.38 59.45 -60.09
N PHE A 99 -1.38 59.53 -59.23
CA PHE A 99 -0.66 60.77 -58.94
C PHE A 99 0.86 60.55 -58.79
N ASP A 100 1.60 61.62 -59.04
CA ASP A 100 3.07 61.78 -58.96
C ASP A 100 3.35 63.19 -58.41
N ASN A 101 4.45 63.38 -57.68
CA ASN A 101 4.84 64.63 -57.02
C ASN A 101 3.71 65.30 -56.17
N ILE A 102 3.01 64.55 -55.31
CA ILE A 102 1.99 65.10 -54.38
C ILE A 102 2.44 64.96 -52.92
N GLU A 103 2.38 66.04 -52.13
CA GLU A 103 2.81 66.06 -50.72
C GLU A 103 1.65 66.07 -49.69
N GLY A 104 0.38 66.05 -50.11
CA GLY A 104 -0.76 65.74 -49.24
C GLY A 104 -1.97 65.15 -49.97
N LEU A 105 -2.65 64.18 -49.36
CA LEU A 105 -3.85 63.54 -49.92
C LEU A 105 -5.01 63.52 -48.91
N THR A 106 -6.19 63.96 -49.33
CA THR A 106 -7.45 63.79 -48.59
C THR A 106 -8.47 62.99 -49.43
N ILE A 107 -9.12 61.99 -48.83
CA ILE A 107 -10.24 61.24 -49.40
C ILE A 107 -11.53 61.68 -48.69
N ILE A 108 -12.51 62.15 -49.45
CA ILE A 108 -13.79 62.65 -48.93
C ILE A 108 -14.99 61.88 -49.48
N GLY A 109 -16.08 61.86 -48.70
CA GLY A 109 -17.27 61.08 -49.04
C GLY A 109 -16.94 59.60 -49.13
N ALA A 110 -16.12 59.09 -48.21
CA ALA A 110 -15.53 57.77 -48.29
C ALA A 110 -16.59 56.64 -48.18
N GLY A 111 -16.41 55.58 -48.97
CA GLY A 111 -16.84 54.25 -48.53
C GLY A 111 -15.76 53.61 -47.65
N PRO A 112 -15.83 52.30 -47.38
CA PRO A 112 -14.75 51.57 -46.73
C PRO A 112 -13.39 51.82 -47.41
N ALA A 113 -12.41 52.27 -46.65
CA ALA A 113 -11.05 52.45 -47.11
C ALA A 113 -10.35 51.10 -47.22
N ILE A 114 -9.51 50.93 -48.24
CA ILE A 114 -8.64 49.76 -48.39
C ILE A 114 -7.22 50.26 -48.64
N ILE A 115 -6.31 49.96 -47.72
CA ILE A 115 -4.94 50.46 -47.67
C ILE A 115 -4.04 49.27 -47.94
N ASN A 116 -3.28 49.29 -49.03
CA ASN A 116 -2.36 48.20 -49.35
C ASN A 116 -0.92 48.58 -49.01
N GLY A 117 -0.17 47.60 -48.49
CA GLY A 117 1.29 47.60 -48.52
C GLY A 117 1.82 47.32 -49.93
N THR A 118 3.03 46.77 -49.99
CA THR A 118 3.78 46.46 -51.19
C THR A 118 3.95 44.94 -51.33
N ASN A 119 5.16 44.41 -51.49
CA ASN A 119 5.49 42.98 -51.56
C ASN A 119 6.85 42.76 -50.85
N GLY A 120 7.10 43.51 -49.78
CA GLY A 120 8.22 43.35 -48.85
C GLY A 120 8.14 44.41 -47.75
N ASP A 121 8.67 44.07 -46.58
CA ASP A 121 8.68 44.77 -45.28
C ASP A 121 8.09 46.20 -45.28
N ASP A 122 6.81 46.32 -44.93
CA ASP A 122 6.05 47.58 -44.91
C ASP A 122 5.84 48.13 -43.48
N MET A 123 6.01 49.45 -43.31
CA MET A 123 5.56 50.17 -42.10
C MET A 123 4.27 50.94 -42.38
N ILE A 124 3.13 50.39 -41.98
CA ILE A 124 1.81 50.99 -42.12
C ILE A 124 1.42 51.69 -40.81
N THR A 125 0.70 52.80 -40.89
CA THR A 125 0.16 53.48 -39.71
C THR A 125 -1.27 53.94 -39.97
N VAL A 126 -2.16 53.83 -38.98
CA VAL A 126 -3.54 54.34 -39.02
C VAL A 126 -3.79 55.13 -37.72
N ILE A 127 -4.17 56.40 -37.81
CA ILE A 127 -4.32 57.28 -36.63
C ILE A 127 -5.66 58.03 -36.67
N ALA A 128 -6.46 57.89 -35.62
CA ALA A 128 -7.68 58.68 -35.42
C ALA A 128 -7.39 60.20 -35.41
N ARG A 129 -8.16 60.99 -36.17
CA ARG A 129 -7.94 62.43 -36.32
C ARG A 129 -9.16 63.26 -35.91
N ASP A 130 -8.91 64.53 -35.65
CA ASP A 130 -9.90 65.50 -35.22
C ASP A 130 -9.62 66.91 -35.78
N ALA A 131 -10.52 67.85 -35.51
CA ALA A 131 -10.39 69.26 -35.89
C ALA A 131 -9.14 69.98 -35.33
N SER A 132 -8.47 69.45 -34.29
CA SER A 132 -7.22 70.00 -33.75
C SER A 132 -5.99 69.61 -34.57
N THR A 133 -6.06 68.48 -35.29
CA THR A 133 -4.97 67.95 -36.12
C THR A 133 -5.21 68.17 -37.62
N HIS A 134 -6.43 67.96 -38.11
CA HIS A 134 -6.77 68.04 -39.53
C HIS A 134 -8.03 68.90 -39.77
N VAL A 135 -8.00 69.73 -40.81
CA VAL A 135 -9.12 70.62 -41.14
C VAL A 135 -10.19 69.87 -41.93
N GLY A 136 -11.21 69.39 -41.23
CA GLY A 136 -12.36 68.71 -41.83
C GLY A 136 -12.91 67.62 -40.93
N ALA A 137 -12.01 66.92 -40.24
CA ALA A 137 -12.34 65.90 -39.25
C ALA A 137 -13.08 66.50 -38.04
N ASP A 138 -14.03 65.75 -37.48
CA ASP A 138 -14.66 66.04 -36.17
C ASP A 138 -14.33 64.98 -35.10
N GLY A 139 -13.81 63.82 -35.50
CA GLY A 139 -13.43 62.70 -34.64
C GLY A 139 -14.24 61.43 -34.89
N ILE A 140 -15.36 61.53 -35.63
CA ILE A 140 -16.24 60.41 -35.95
C ILE A 140 -15.91 59.89 -37.35
N GLN A 141 -15.39 58.66 -37.44
CA GLN A 141 -15.00 58.00 -38.69
C GLN A 141 -13.87 58.70 -39.48
N ASP A 142 -13.11 59.57 -38.82
CA ASP A 142 -11.97 60.28 -39.40
C ASP A 142 -10.63 59.67 -38.96
N PHE A 143 -9.71 59.49 -39.90
CA PHE A 143 -8.35 59.02 -39.60
C PHE A 143 -7.36 59.41 -40.69
N THR A 144 -6.06 59.33 -40.39
CA THR A 144 -5.00 59.36 -41.39
C THR A 144 -4.34 58.00 -41.53
N SER A 145 -3.85 57.67 -42.73
CA SER A 145 -2.99 56.51 -42.94
C SER A 145 -1.68 56.86 -43.66
N THR A 146 -0.61 56.14 -43.35
CA THR A 146 0.68 56.17 -44.07
C THR A 146 1.17 54.75 -44.37
N VAL A 147 1.99 54.59 -45.42
CA VAL A 147 2.73 53.35 -45.74
C VAL A 147 4.19 53.70 -46.01
N ASN A 148 5.13 53.01 -45.38
CA ASN A 148 6.59 53.20 -45.47
C ASN A 148 7.09 54.63 -45.21
N ALA A 149 6.47 55.32 -44.25
CA ALA A 149 6.68 56.76 -44.01
C ALA A 149 6.47 57.63 -45.27
N GLY A 150 5.62 57.15 -46.19
CA GLY A 150 5.14 57.86 -47.37
C GLY A 150 4.07 58.89 -47.05
N LEU A 151 3.28 59.22 -48.07
CA LEU A 151 2.21 60.23 -48.01
C LEU A 151 1.23 59.99 -46.85
N GLU A 152 0.93 61.05 -46.08
CA GLU A 152 -0.16 61.03 -45.11
C GLU A 152 -1.50 61.25 -45.84
N ILE A 153 -2.39 60.26 -45.71
CA ILE A 153 -3.69 60.21 -46.38
C ILE A 153 -4.78 60.46 -45.35
N LEU A 154 -5.44 61.62 -45.38
CA LEU A 154 -6.59 61.92 -44.54
C LEU A 154 -7.86 61.31 -45.12
N TRP A 155 -8.54 60.44 -44.38
CA TRP A 155 -9.84 59.87 -44.71
C TRP A 155 -10.92 60.54 -43.84
N LEU A 156 -11.98 61.05 -44.47
CA LEU A 156 -13.12 61.69 -43.80
C LEU A 156 -14.42 60.91 -44.06
N ASP A 157 -15.27 60.81 -43.03
CA ASP A 157 -16.53 60.02 -43.01
C ASP A 157 -16.32 58.50 -43.33
N ALA A 158 -15.13 57.95 -43.07
CA ALA A 158 -14.72 56.61 -43.50
C ALA A 158 -15.04 55.51 -42.45
N ALA A 159 -16.27 55.01 -42.47
CA ALA A 159 -16.81 54.07 -41.47
C ALA A 159 -16.03 52.75 -41.23
N ALA A 160 -15.13 52.36 -42.14
CA ALA A 160 -14.30 51.17 -42.00
C ALA A 160 -12.99 51.32 -42.79
N ALA A 161 -11.94 50.64 -42.34
CA ALA A 161 -10.65 50.54 -43.00
C ALA A 161 -10.20 49.08 -43.10
N THR A 162 -9.62 48.69 -44.21
CA THR A 162 -9.00 47.37 -44.41
C THR A 162 -7.54 47.56 -44.78
N VAL A 163 -6.62 47.12 -43.91
CA VAL A 163 -5.19 47.11 -44.17
C VAL A 163 -4.81 45.75 -44.75
N ASN A 164 -4.24 45.74 -45.96
CA ASN A 164 -3.67 44.56 -46.60
C ASN A 164 -2.14 44.68 -46.56
N ALA A 165 -1.47 43.90 -45.71
CA ALA A 165 -0.01 43.88 -45.62
C ALA A 165 0.64 43.22 -46.87
N LEU A 166 -0.04 42.20 -47.41
CA LEU A 166 0.26 41.46 -48.65
C LEU A 166 1.39 40.43 -48.55
N SER A 167 2.65 40.84 -48.39
CA SER A 167 3.80 39.93 -48.25
C SER A 167 5.05 40.67 -47.79
N GLY A 168 5.65 40.27 -46.67
CA GLY A 168 6.77 40.97 -46.05
C GLY A 168 6.82 40.69 -44.54
N ASN A 169 7.74 41.34 -43.83
CA ASN A 169 7.65 41.45 -42.38
C ASN A 169 7.17 42.87 -42.03
N ASP A 170 5.91 42.99 -41.62
CA ASP A 170 5.14 44.24 -41.75
C ASP A 170 4.70 44.80 -40.38
N ASP A 171 5.01 46.07 -40.11
CA ASP A 171 4.69 46.81 -38.89
C ASP A 171 3.46 47.70 -39.10
N ILE A 172 2.38 47.51 -38.32
CA ILE A 172 1.08 48.19 -38.49
C ILE A 172 0.68 48.92 -37.19
N ASP A 173 1.10 50.16 -37.05
CA ASP A 173 0.80 50.96 -35.85
C ASP A 173 -0.62 51.58 -35.94
N ILE A 174 -1.55 51.20 -35.04
CA ILE A 174 -2.93 51.71 -34.98
C ILE A 174 -3.12 52.58 -33.72
N VAL A 175 -3.44 53.86 -33.93
CA VAL A 175 -3.62 54.85 -32.86
C VAL A 175 -5.08 55.28 -32.81
N ALA A 176 -5.89 54.54 -32.07
CA ALA A 176 -7.34 54.69 -32.01
C ALA A 176 -7.85 55.98 -31.33
N THR A 177 -7.05 56.62 -30.47
CA THR A 177 -7.50 57.77 -29.68
C THR A 177 -7.35 59.08 -30.44
N ALA A 178 -8.49 59.69 -30.83
CA ALA A 178 -8.50 61.02 -31.42
C ALA A 178 -8.06 62.09 -30.37
N PRO A 179 -7.34 63.17 -30.75
CA PRO A 179 -6.80 64.17 -29.81
C PRO A 179 -7.80 64.98 -28.97
N ASN A 180 -9.10 64.73 -29.15
CA ASN A 180 -10.23 65.36 -28.49
C ASN A 180 -11.03 64.40 -27.58
N ASP A 181 -10.52 63.18 -27.35
CA ASP A 181 -11.18 62.10 -26.61
C ASP A 181 -12.55 61.68 -27.20
N ALA A 182 -12.71 61.75 -28.53
CA ALA A 182 -13.91 61.29 -29.24
C ALA A 182 -13.91 59.76 -29.47
N ASP A 183 -15.09 59.14 -29.40
CA ASP A 183 -15.31 57.72 -29.65
C ASP A 183 -14.97 57.33 -31.11
N TRP A 184 -13.75 56.83 -31.35
CA TRP A 184 -13.33 56.43 -32.70
C TRP A 184 -14.02 55.14 -33.13
N ASN A 185 -14.97 55.27 -34.05
CA ASN A 185 -15.90 54.21 -34.44
C ASN A 185 -15.65 53.70 -35.88
N VAL A 186 -14.38 53.61 -36.27
CA VAL A 186 -13.92 52.98 -37.52
C VAL A 186 -13.71 51.50 -37.26
N ALA A 187 -14.38 50.63 -38.02
CA ALA A 187 -14.05 49.20 -38.00
C ALA A 187 -12.75 48.96 -38.79
N VAL A 188 -11.67 48.52 -38.11
CA VAL A 188 -10.40 48.21 -38.77
C VAL A 188 -10.26 46.70 -38.95
N THR A 189 -10.04 46.28 -40.19
CA THR A 189 -9.69 44.91 -40.57
C THR A 189 -8.22 44.89 -40.97
N VAL A 190 -7.47 43.89 -40.51
CA VAL A 190 -6.07 43.68 -40.90
C VAL A 190 -5.93 42.29 -41.53
N ASN A 191 -5.31 42.24 -42.71
CA ASN A 191 -5.05 41.02 -43.47
C ASN A 191 -3.52 40.86 -43.61
N GLY A 192 -2.94 39.87 -42.91
CA GLY A 192 -1.50 39.77 -42.67
C GLY A 192 -0.61 39.38 -43.86
N GLY A 193 -1.14 38.73 -44.90
CA GLY A 193 -0.38 38.44 -46.12
C GLY A 193 -0.52 37.02 -46.67
N TYR A 194 0.52 36.54 -47.37
CA TYR A 194 0.53 35.24 -48.07
C TYR A 194 1.93 34.59 -48.09
N GLY A 195 2.49 34.30 -46.91
CA GLY A 195 3.82 33.72 -46.79
C GLY A 195 4.13 33.20 -45.40
N GLN A 196 5.43 33.03 -45.12
CA GLN A 196 5.92 32.98 -43.73
C GLN A 196 6.34 34.41 -43.39
N ASP A 197 5.30 35.23 -43.23
CA ASP A 197 5.33 36.68 -43.16
C ASP A 197 4.98 37.07 -41.71
N ASP A 198 5.85 37.85 -41.05
CA ASP A 198 5.64 38.28 -39.66
C ASP A 198 4.96 39.66 -39.63
N THR A 199 3.67 39.74 -39.26
CA THR A 199 2.99 41.02 -39.00
C THR A 199 3.10 41.42 -37.51
N SER A 200 3.19 42.73 -37.23
CA SER A 200 2.93 43.28 -35.89
C SER A 200 1.89 44.41 -35.94
N VAL A 201 1.01 44.48 -34.94
CA VAL A 201 0.05 45.56 -34.71
C VAL A 201 0.29 46.14 -33.32
N LYS A 202 0.29 47.48 -33.21
CA LYS A 202 0.55 48.18 -31.94
C LYS A 202 -0.50 49.23 -31.65
N THR A 203 -0.91 49.35 -30.39
CA THR A 203 -2.11 50.07 -29.90
C THR A 203 -1.87 50.49 -28.42
N LEU A 204 -2.54 51.54 -27.86
CA LEU A 204 -1.84 52.43 -26.87
C LEU A 204 -2.49 52.91 -25.53
N PHE A 205 -3.78 52.72 -25.15
CA PHE A 205 -4.38 53.33 -23.91
C PHE A 205 -5.63 52.63 -23.24
N GLU A 206 -5.45 51.86 -22.14
CA GLU A 206 -6.45 51.16 -21.27
C GLU A 206 -7.54 50.20 -21.92
N HIS A 207 -7.41 48.84 -21.85
CA HIS A 207 -8.12 47.83 -22.73
C HIS A 207 -8.70 46.53 -22.10
N ASP A 208 -9.76 45.98 -22.72
CA ASP A 208 -10.16 44.54 -22.73
C ASP A 208 -9.86 43.90 -24.12
N VAL A 209 -9.33 42.66 -24.20
CA VAL A 209 -9.14 41.95 -25.49
C VAL A 209 -9.98 40.67 -25.57
N ILE A 210 -10.76 40.50 -26.65
CA ILE A 210 -11.61 39.32 -26.89
C ILE A 210 -11.13 38.55 -28.12
N TYR A 211 -10.81 37.27 -27.94
CA TYR A 211 -10.48 36.34 -29.03
C TYR A 211 -11.65 35.39 -29.33
N THR A 212 -12.26 35.54 -30.52
CA THR A 212 -13.39 34.69 -30.99
C THR A 212 -13.01 34.01 -32.31
N PRO A 213 -12.52 32.75 -32.30
CA PRO A 213 -12.05 32.07 -33.50
C PRO A 213 -13.18 31.34 -34.26
N ASP A 214 -13.37 31.64 -35.55
CA ASP A 214 -14.42 31.01 -36.39
C ASP A 214 -13.90 30.08 -37.51
N THR A 215 -12.62 30.19 -37.87
CA THR A 215 -12.01 29.56 -39.08
C THR A 215 -10.51 29.21 -38.90
N ILE A 216 -9.92 28.55 -39.91
CA ILE A 216 -8.50 28.10 -39.94
C ILE A 216 -7.73 28.97 -40.96
N ASN A 217 -6.63 29.62 -40.56
CA ASN A 217 -6.04 30.78 -41.26
C ASN A 217 -4.47 30.75 -41.35
N SER A 218 -3.78 31.70 -42.06
CA SER A 218 -2.28 31.73 -42.14
C SER A 218 -1.49 33.07 -42.45
N GLY A 219 -0.73 33.58 -41.46
CA GLY A 219 0.31 34.67 -41.35
C GLY A 219 0.56 35.09 -39.85
N LEU A 220 1.78 35.34 -39.31
CA LEU A 220 1.95 35.65 -37.86
C LEU A 220 1.42 37.07 -37.51
N LEU A 221 0.76 37.25 -36.36
CA LEU A 221 0.47 38.58 -35.79
C LEU A 221 0.82 38.70 -34.29
N THR A 222 1.65 39.69 -33.95
CA THR A 222 1.75 40.25 -32.59
C THR A 222 0.78 41.41 -32.41
N ILE A 223 -0.08 41.40 -31.38
CA ILE A 223 -0.79 42.59 -30.88
C ILE A 223 -0.11 43.04 -29.58
N ASP A 224 0.38 44.28 -29.57
CA ASP A 224 1.05 44.95 -28.44
C ASP A 224 0.23 46.19 -28.05
N ASP A 225 -0.59 46.06 -27.00
CA ASP A 225 -1.81 46.87 -26.87
C ASP A 225 -1.94 47.71 -25.60
N THR A 226 -2.75 48.76 -25.72
CA THR A 226 -3.73 49.10 -24.67
C THR A 226 -5.02 49.82 -25.13
N ALA A 227 -5.33 50.16 -26.40
CA ALA A 227 -6.49 51.04 -26.74
C ALA A 227 -7.76 50.36 -27.34
N PRO A 228 -8.98 50.44 -26.71
CA PRO A 228 -10.23 49.81 -27.18
C PRO A 228 -10.51 49.93 -28.68
N SER A 229 -10.35 48.80 -29.38
CA SER A 229 -10.65 48.68 -30.81
C SER A 229 -11.06 47.25 -31.19
N THR A 230 -12.06 47.11 -32.07
CA THR A 230 -12.47 45.80 -32.59
C THR A 230 -11.70 45.48 -33.87
N VAL A 231 -10.50 44.94 -33.73
CA VAL A 231 -9.70 44.46 -34.87
C VAL A 231 -10.21 43.09 -35.30
N GLN A 232 -10.81 43.01 -36.50
CA GLN A 232 -11.18 41.72 -37.09
C GLN A 232 -10.01 41.17 -37.91
N LEU A 233 -9.57 39.96 -37.55
CA LEU A 233 -8.40 39.28 -38.12
C LEU A 233 -8.84 38.20 -39.10
N ASN A 234 -8.27 38.21 -40.31
CA ASN A 234 -8.47 37.17 -41.32
C ASN A 234 -7.09 36.74 -41.84
N ASP A 235 -6.93 35.45 -42.18
CA ASP A 235 -5.70 34.89 -42.75
C ASP A 235 -4.43 35.02 -41.84
N MET A 236 -4.50 34.63 -40.54
CA MET A 236 -3.37 34.52 -39.57
C MET A 236 -2.96 33.06 -39.14
N GLU A 237 -1.65 32.76 -38.92
CA GLU A 237 -0.92 31.45 -38.75
C GLU A 237 -0.41 31.26 -37.33
N GLU A 238 -0.11 32.35 -36.64
CA GLU A 238 0.24 32.42 -35.24
C GLU A 238 -0.34 33.72 -34.70
N PHE A 239 -1.00 33.70 -33.55
CA PHE A 239 -1.52 34.90 -32.91
C PHE A 239 -0.83 35.05 -31.56
N TYR A 240 -0.20 36.19 -31.33
CA TYR A 240 0.57 36.50 -30.13
C TYR A 240 0.07 37.80 -29.52
N TYR A 241 -0.22 37.78 -28.22
CA TYR A 241 -0.61 38.94 -27.44
C TYR A 241 0.51 39.35 -26.48
N GLY A 242 1.03 40.57 -26.63
CA GLY A 242 2.05 41.16 -25.77
C GLY A 242 1.47 42.22 -24.86
N ALA A 243 1.27 41.91 -23.59
CA ALA A 243 0.94 42.90 -22.57
C ALA A 243 2.23 43.59 -22.08
N GLN A 244 2.22 44.92 -22.01
CA GLN A 244 3.38 45.73 -21.57
C GLN A 244 3.58 45.80 -20.05
N GLY A 245 2.89 44.94 -19.29
CA GLY A 245 2.85 44.94 -17.84
C GLY A 245 1.81 45.91 -17.26
N GLY A 246 0.79 45.34 -16.62
CA GLY A 246 -0.32 46.03 -16.00
C GLY A 246 -1.47 45.04 -15.74
N ASP A 247 -2.51 45.52 -15.08
CA ASP A 247 -3.71 44.74 -14.77
C ASP A 247 -4.54 44.69 -16.06
N VAL A 248 -4.31 43.65 -16.86
CA VAL A 248 -4.80 43.49 -18.23
C VAL A 248 -5.74 42.29 -18.29
N ASP A 249 -6.94 42.50 -18.83
CA ASP A 249 -7.98 41.48 -18.91
C ASP A 249 -8.07 40.90 -20.33
N LEU A 250 -7.86 39.58 -20.45
CA LEU A 250 -7.85 38.83 -21.70
C LEU A 250 -8.96 37.77 -21.71
N SER A 251 -9.87 37.84 -22.67
CA SER A 251 -11.02 36.94 -22.82
C SER A 251 -10.95 36.09 -24.09
N VAL A 252 -11.37 34.83 -23.99
CA VAL A 252 -11.59 33.93 -25.13
C VAL A 252 -13.04 33.51 -25.15
N GLU A 253 -13.79 33.94 -26.17
CA GLU A 253 -15.15 33.46 -26.42
C GLU A 253 -15.10 32.30 -27.43
N ALA A 254 -15.56 31.11 -27.03
CA ALA A 254 -15.74 29.95 -27.89
C ALA A 254 -17.01 30.09 -28.75
N THR A 255 -17.56 28.99 -29.28
CA THR A 255 -18.74 29.03 -30.17
C THR A 255 -19.97 28.39 -29.54
N VAL A 256 -21.16 28.62 -30.10
CA VAL A 256 -22.43 28.03 -29.61
C VAL A 256 -22.62 26.55 -30.01
N ALA A 257 -21.56 25.77 -29.87
CA ALA A 257 -21.46 24.33 -30.09
C ALA A 257 -20.40 23.79 -29.12
N GLY A 258 -20.61 22.58 -28.56
CA GLY A 258 -19.69 22.01 -27.57
C GLY A 258 -18.25 21.89 -28.09
N ASP A 259 -17.41 22.82 -27.66
CA ASP A 259 -16.06 23.06 -28.11
C ASP A 259 -15.02 22.55 -27.11
N LEU A 260 -13.79 22.30 -27.60
CA LEU A 260 -12.66 21.86 -26.80
C LEU A 260 -11.65 23.01 -26.64
N ILE A 261 -11.80 23.79 -25.58
CA ILE A 261 -10.87 24.86 -25.21
C ILE A 261 -9.63 24.23 -24.57
N LYS A 262 -8.42 24.58 -25.02
CA LYS A 262 -7.16 24.10 -24.41
C LYS A 262 -6.31 25.27 -23.97
N TYR A 263 -6.05 25.37 -22.68
CA TYR A 263 -5.03 26.21 -22.07
C TYR A 263 -3.72 25.42 -21.89
N THR A 264 -2.57 26.08 -21.95
CA THR A 264 -1.27 25.50 -21.60
C THR A 264 -0.36 26.59 -21.09
N ALA A 265 0.13 26.44 -19.87
CA ALA A 265 1.07 27.35 -19.23
C ALA A 265 2.44 27.38 -19.96
N LEU A 266 3.15 28.51 -19.89
CA LEU A 266 4.54 28.62 -20.38
C LEU A 266 5.48 29.29 -19.36
N THR A 267 5.04 30.34 -18.69
CA THR A 267 5.68 30.98 -17.52
C THR A 267 4.63 31.70 -16.67
N GLU A 268 4.97 32.15 -15.45
CA GLU A 268 4.14 33.00 -14.56
C GLU A 268 3.20 33.98 -15.32
N ALA A 269 3.76 34.71 -16.30
CA ALA A 269 3.10 35.75 -17.07
C ALA A 269 2.81 35.38 -18.55
N SER A 270 2.91 34.11 -18.96
CA SER A 270 2.72 33.69 -20.36
C SER A 270 2.14 32.29 -20.53
N GLY A 271 1.35 32.11 -21.60
CA GLY A 271 0.66 30.85 -21.90
C GLY A 271 0.16 30.78 -23.33
N THR A 272 -0.56 29.71 -23.64
CA THR A 272 -1.24 29.52 -24.93
C THR A 272 -2.66 29.03 -24.74
N VAL A 273 -3.56 29.42 -25.64
CA VAL A 273 -4.96 28.96 -25.66
C VAL A 273 -5.44 28.67 -27.08
N GLN A 274 -6.14 27.54 -27.26
CA GLN A 274 -6.71 27.11 -28.54
C GLN A 274 -8.14 26.61 -28.35
N VAL A 275 -9.09 27.13 -29.14
CA VAL A 275 -10.44 26.53 -29.26
C VAL A 275 -10.42 25.47 -30.37
N ASN A 276 -10.89 24.27 -30.06
CA ASN A 276 -11.00 23.12 -30.97
C ASN A 276 -9.69 22.73 -31.69
N ASN A 277 -9.62 22.95 -33.00
CA ASN A 277 -8.48 22.73 -33.88
C ASN A 277 -8.21 24.00 -34.71
N LEU A 278 -8.64 25.14 -34.20
CA LEU A 278 -8.46 26.45 -34.81
C LEU A 278 -7.05 26.96 -34.49
N LEU A 279 -6.77 28.23 -34.80
CA LEU A 279 -5.51 28.86 -34.44
C LEU A 279 -5.32 28.85 -32.90
N ALA A 280 -4.07 28.75 -32.45
CA ALA A 280 -3.71 28.95 -31.05
C ALA A 280 -3.26 30.40 -30.84
N MET A 281 -3.86 31.08 -29.88
CA MET A 281 -3.33 32.31 -29.31
C MET A 281 -2.19 31.96 -28.35
N LYS A 282 -1.12 32.75 -28.39
CA LYS A 282 -0.10 32.84 -27.35
C LYS A 282 -0.25 34.19 -26.66
N PHE A 283 0.04 34.29 -25.37
CA PHE A 283 0.06 35.56 -24.66
C PHE A 283 1.25 35.64 -23.71
N ASN A 284 1.72 36.85 -23.40
CA ASN A 284 2.88 37.10 -22.55
C ASN A 284 2.84 38.51 -21.95
N GLY A 285 3.30 38.66 -20.71
CA GLY A 285 3.50 39.96 -20.03
C GLY A 285 2.31 40.44 -19.19
N MET A 286 1.33 39.58 -18.92
CA MET A 286 0.24 39.87 -17.97
C MET A 286 0.79 39.97 -16.54
N SER A 287 0.19 40.81 -15.68
CA SER A 287 0.48 40.80 -14.24
C SER A 287 -0.26 39.65 -13.56
N ALA A 288 0.17 39.27 -12.36
CA ALA A 288 -0.60 38.38 -11.47
C ALA A 288 -1.88 39.05 -10.90
N ASP A 289 -2.10 40.34 -11.20
CA ASP A 289 -3.29 41.12 -10.84
C ASP A 289 -4.26 41.29 -12.03
N GLY A 290 -3.93 40.81 -13.24
CA GLY A 290 -4.79 40.82 -14.44
C GLY A 290 -5.51 39.49 -14.67
N SER A 291 -6.71 39.50 -15.25
CA SER A 291 -7.51 38.28 -15.42
C SER A 291 -7.38 37.64 -16.80
N PHE A 292 -7.47 36.31 -16.85
CA PHE A 292 -7.70 35.56 -18.08
C PHE A 292 -9.02 34.79 -17.96
N THR A 293 -9.96 35.05 -18.88
CA THR A 293 -11.30 34.45 -18.89
C THR A 293 -11.51 33.58 -20.12
N VAL A 294 -12.16 32.42 -19.95
CA VAL A 294 -12.70 31.61 -21.06
C VAL A 294 -14.22 31.51 -20.95
N ASP A 295 -14.94 31.90 -22.00
CA ASP A 295 -16.39 31.68 -22.12
C ASP A 295 -16.66 30.58 -23.15
N GLY A 296 -17.27 29.47 -22.72
CA GLY A 296 -17.71 28.40 -23.60
C GLY A 296 -18.87 28.82 -24.52
N LEU A 297 -19.61 29.87 -24.17
CA LEU A 297 -20.95 30.14 -24.69
C LEU A 297 -21.87 28.92 -24.51
N GLY A 298 -22.89 28.75 -25.35
CA GLY A 298 -23.95 27.76 -25.12
C GLY A 298 -23.76 26.45 -25.89
N GLY A 299 -23.23 25.41 -25.24
CA GLY A 299 -23.04 24.09 -25.85
C GLY A 299 -23.09 22.89 -24.89
N ASN A 300 -21.93 22.26 -24.72
CA ASN A 300 -21.52 21.28 -23.72
C ASN A 300 -19.99 21.26 -23.81
N ASP A 301 -19.35 22.19 -23.14
CA ASP A 301 -18.02 22.68 -23.50
C ASP A 301 -16.95 22.14 -22.55
N THR A 302 -15.75 21.86 -23.08
CA THR A 302 -14.67 21.22 -22.31
C THR A 302 -13.42 22.09 -22.25
N LEU A 303 -13.03 22.54 -21.06
CA LEU A 303 -11.75 23.17 -20.81
C LEU A 303 -10.67 22.13 -20.51
N VAL A 304 -9.55 22.23 -21.20
CA VAL A 304 -8.35 21.41 -20.99
C VAL A 304 -7.24 22.31 -20.46
N TYR A 305 -6.87 22.14 -19.19
CA TYR A 305 -5.77 22.88 -18.57
C TYR A 305 -4.53 21.97 -18.53
N ASN A 306 -3.47 22.32 -19.27
CA ASN A 306 -2.18 21.64 -19.14
C ASN A 306 -1.23 22.49 -18.30
N GLY A 307 -0.62 21.86 -17.29
CA GLY A 307 0.54 22.36 -16.55
C GLY A 307 1.84 22.19 -17.31
N THR A 308 2.93 21.95 -16.59
CA THR A 308 4.30 22.17 -17.06
C THR A 308 5.06 20.86 -17.34
N SER A 309 6.19 20.65 -16.65
CA SER A 309 7.00 19.42 -16.59
C SER A 309 7.92 19.49 -15.36
N ALA A 310 7.34 19.95 -14.26
CA ALA A 310 7.88 20.04 -12.91
C ALA A 310 6.68 20.05 -11.96
N ASP A 311 6.90 19.72 -10.69
CA ASP A 311 5.89 19.59 -9.64
C ASP A 311 4.91 20.80 -9.62
N ASP A 312 3.71 20.60 -10.18
CA ASP A 312 2.66 21.61 -10.35
C ASP A 312 1.63 21.54 -9.20
N GLU A 313 1.23 22.68 -8.62
CA GLU A 313 0.13 22.79 -7.65
C GLU A 313 -1.05 23.53 -8.29
N PHE A 314 -2.14 22.80 -8.57
CA PHE A 314 -3.40 23.35 -9.09
C PHE A 314 -4.41 23.57 -7.95
N ASP A 315 -5.11 24.70 -7.95
CA ASP A 315 -6.27 24.94 -7.08
C ASP A 315 -7.47 25.41 -7.89
N VAL A 316 -8.59 24.68 -7.76
CA VAL A 316 -9.85 24.93 -8.48
C VAL A 316 -10.90 25.44 -7.50
N ALA A 317 -11.29 26.70 -7.67
CA ALA A 317 -12.15 27.41 -6.73
C ALA A 317 -13.63 26.95 -6.78
N ALA A 318 -14.24 26.81 -5.60
CA ALA A 318 -15.64 26.46 -5.48
C ALA A 318 -16.58 27.51 -6.08
N THR A 319 -17.69 27.06 -6.68
CA THR A 319 -18.74 27.86 -7.34
C THR A 319 -18.33 28.67 -8.57
N THR A 320 -17.06 29.10 -8.71
CA THR A 320 -16.56 29.75 -9.94
C THR A 320 -15.91 28.76 -10.90
N GLY A 321 -15.29 27.68 -10.40
CA GLY A 321 -14.50 26.74 -11.20
C GLY A 321 -13.22 27.37 -11.76
N ALA A 322 -12.81 28.54 -11.22
CA ALA A 322 -11.59 29.23 -11.61
C ALA A 322 -10.35 28.42 -11.19
N ILE A 323 -9.33 28.39 -12.05
CA ILE A 323 -8.18 27.50 -11.92
C ILE A 323 -6.90 28.32 -11.79
N SER A 324 -6.24 28.19 -10.65
CA SER A 324 -4.87 28.67 -10.46
C SER A 324 -3.86 27.54 -10.62
N LEU A 325 -2.61 27.91 -10.90
CA LEU A 325 -1.45 27.02 -11.00
C LEU A 325 -0.27 27.72 -10.32
N SER A 326 0.42 27.04 -9.41
CA SER A 326 1.71 27.47 -8.85
C SER A 326 2.75 26.39 -9.12
N VAL A 327 3.98 26.77 -9.47
CA VAL A 327 5.07 25.83 -9.80
C VAL A 327 6.34 26.29 -9.11
N ASP A 328 7.00 25.41 -8.35
CA ASP A 328 8.16 25.76 -7.50
C ASP A 328 7.85 26.90 -6.48
N GLY A 329 6.56 27.15 -6.21
CA GLY A 329 6.05 28.28 -5.41
C GLY A 329 6.00 29.63 -6.14
N ALA A 330 5.84 29.63 -7.47
CA ALA A 330 5.61 30.80 -8.31
C ALA A 330 4.26 30.69 -9.05
N ASP A 331 3.38 31.66 -8.82
CA ASP A 331 1.99 31.64 -9.27
C ASP A 331 1.85 32.10 -10.74
N TYR A 332 0.99 31.40 -11.49
CA TYR A 332 0.64 31.68 -12.89
C TYR A 332 -0.70 32.42 -12.99
N VAL A 333 -0.97 33.04 -14.15
CA VAL A 333 -2.26 33.70 -14.44
C VAL A 333 -3.44 32.73 -14.21
N THR A 334 -4.34 33.10 -13.29
CA THR A 334 -5.58 32.37 -13.00
C THR A 334 -6.49 32.36 -14.22
N VAL A 335 -7.05 31.19 -14.54
CA VAL A 335 -8.05 31.00 -15.60
C VAL A 335 -9.44 31.03 -14.96
N GLU A 336 -10.14 32.15 -15.10
CA GLU A 336 -11.57 32.28 -14.83
C GLU A 336 -12.39 31.66 -15.98
N GLN A 337 -13.59 31.15 -15.70
CA GLN A 337 -14.45 30.51 -16.71
C GLN A 337 -15.91 30.94 -16.61
N THR A 338 -16.60 30.93 -17.74
CA THR A 338 -18.07 30.90 -17.80
C THR A 338 -18.54 29.93 -18.86
N GLY A 339 -19.69 29.28 -18.66
CA GLY A 339 -20.33 28.47 -19.69
C GLY A 339 -19.55 27.22 -20.13
N VAL A 340 -18.64 26.71 -19.29
CA VAL A 340 -17.93 25.44 -19.52
C VAL A 340 -18.55 24.35 -18.64
N GLU A 341 -18.97 23.23 -19.23
CA GLU A 341 -19.57 22.11 -18.49
C GLU A 341 -18.54 21.07 -18.00
N ASP A 342 -17.45 20.82 -18.72
CA ASP A 342 -16.50 19.75 -18.39
C ASP A 342 -15.06 20.29 -18.29
N ILE A 343 -14.22 19.73 -17.40
CA ILE A 343 -12.80 20.10 -17.26
C ILE A 343 -11.87 18.87 -17.34
N ILE A 344 -10.69 19.05 -17.95
CA ILE A 344 -9.57 18.10 -17.90
C ILE A 344 -8.28 18.84 -17.51
N ILE A 345 -7.78 18.63 -16.30
CA ILE A 345 -6.47 19.12 -15.85
C ILE A 345 -5.40 18.05 -16.11
N ARG A 346 -4.19 18.45 -16.52
CA ARG A 346 -3.00 17.58 -16.59
C ARG A 346 -1.77 18.25 -15.97
N GLY A 347 -1.04 17.57 -15.09
CA GLY A 347 0.29 18.01 -14.64
C GLY A 347 1.43 17.58 -15.58
N GLN A 348 1.41 16.29 -15.95
CA GLN A 348 2.18 15.58 -17.00
C GLN A 348 3.50 14.94 -16.59
N ASP A 349 4.47 15.71 -16.06
CA ASP A 349 5.83 15.27 -15.71
C ASP A 349 6.27 16.01 -14.41
N GLY A 350 5.86 15.57 -13.23
CA GLY A 350 6.17 16.20 -11.93
C GLY A 350 5.50 15.43 -10.80
N ASP A 351 5.83 15.69 -9.53
CA ASP A 351 5.02 15.20 -8.39
C ASP A 351 3.82 16.15 -8.19
N ASP A 352 2.75 15.97 -8.98
CA ASP A 352 1.73 17.00 -9.20
C ASP A 352 0.58 16.94 -8.17
N THR A 353 0.10 18.11 -7.71
CA THR A 353 -0.97 18.24 -6.70
C THR A 353 -2.20 18.97 -7.25
N PHE A 354 -3.38 18.36 -7.12
CA PHE A 354 -4.66 18.89 -7.63
C PHE A 354 -5.64 19.14 -6.48
N THR A 355 -5.89 20.39 -6.12
CA THR A 355 -6.92 20.77 -5.13
C THR A 355 -8.24 21.11 -5.82
N LEU A 356 -9.31 20.41 -5.43
CA LEU A 356 -10.66 20.59 -5.96
C LEU A 356 -11.61 21.00 -4.83
N ASN A 357 -12.14 22.22 -4.89
CA ASN A 357 -13.08 22.72 -3.88
C ASN A 357 -14.53 22.58 -4.39
N GLY A 358 -15.27 21.60 -3.87
CA GLY A 358 -16.62 21.27 -4.33
C GLY A 358 -17.71 22.25 -3.86
N PRO A 359 -18.84 22.32 -4.58
CA PRO A 359 -18.96 22.06 -6.01
C PRO A 359 -18.20 23.15 -6.79
N THR A 360 -17.37 22.76 -7.74
CA THR A 360 -16.67 23.71 -8.63
C THR A 360 -17.61 24.33 -9.66
N GLY A 361 -18.67 23.61 -10.04
CA GLY A 361 -19.63 24.02 -11.07
C GLY A 361 -19.49 23.29 -12.41
N TYR A 362 -18.45 22.48 -12.58
CA TYR A 362 -18.32 21.55 -13.70
C TYR A 362 -19.20 20.30 -13.47
N ALA A 363 -19.79 19.77 -14.55
CA ALA A 363 -20.53 18.50 -14.54
C ALA A 363 -19.59 17.28 -14.48
N THR A 364 -18.41 17.37 -15.10
CA THR A 364 -17.34 16.36 -15.00
C THR A 364 -15.99 17.03 -14.79
N VAL A 365 -15.25 16.58 -13.79
CA VAL A 365 -13.86 16.93 -13.54
C VAL A 365 -12.99 15.73 -13.90
N LYS A 366 -12.00 15.89 -14.78
CA LYS A 366 -10.94 14.90 -14.96
C LYS A 366 -9.59 15.45 -14.50
N LEU A 367 -8.91 14.68 -13.66
CA LEU A 367 -7.51 14.88 -13.29
C LEU A 367 -6.65 13.79 -13.97
N ASP A 368 -5.54 14.21 -14.57
CA ASP A 368 -4.51 13.41 -15.21
C ASP A 368 -3.20 13.81 -14.51
N GLY A 369 -2.58 12.95 -13.69
CA GLY A 369 -1.26 13.24 -13.12
C GLY A 369 -0.23 13.20 -14.24
N GLY A 370 0.41 12.05 -14.47
CA GLY A 370 1.04 11.86 -15.78
C GLY A 370 1.85 10.60 -16.01
N LEU A 371 3.16 10.79 -16.18
CA LEU A 371 4.10 9.69 -16.41
C LEU A 371 4.35 8.88 -15.12
N PRO A 372 4.50 7.54 -15.18
CA PRO A 372 4.45 6.67 -13.99
C PRO A 372 5.75 6.62 -13.18
N SER A 373 6.36 7.77 -12.93
CA SER A 373 7.57 7.96 -12.11
C SER A 373 7.41 9.02 -11.02
N ALA A 374 6.19 9.55 -10.87
CA ALA A 374 5.79 10.58 -9.93
C ALA A 374 4.89 10.03 -8.80
N SER A 375 4.53 10.92 -7.87
CA SER A 375 3.78 10.66 -6.63
C SER A 375 2.49 11.51 -6.56
N ASP A 376 1.75 11.57 -7.67
CA ASP A 376 0.65 12.52 -7.91
C ASP A 376 -0.49 12.45 -6.87
N LEU A 377 -0.99 13.61 -6.43
CA LEU A 377 -1.94 13.78 -5.33
C LEU A 377 -3.20 14.56 -5.76
N ALA A 378 -4.37 13.94 -5.64
CA ALA A 378 -5.65 14.65 -5.69
C ALA A 378 -6.16 14.96 -4.27
N ILE A 379 -6.55 16.20 -4.00
CA ILE A 379 -7.23 16.66 -2.78
C ILE A 379 -8.63 17.13 -3.19
N ILE A 380 -9.66 16.48 -2.67
CA ILE A 380 -11.07 16.74 -3.02
C ILE A 380 -11.80 17.18 -1.75
N ASN A 381 -12.27 18.42 -1.71
CA ASN A 381 -13.04 18.98 -0.60
C ASN A 381 -14.54 18.94 -0.93
N GLY A 382 -15.34 18.28 -0.09
CA GLY A 382 -16.81 18.34 -0.10
C GLY A 382 -17.37 19.61 0.52
N THR A 383 -18.59 19.58 1.06
CA THR A 383 -19.28 20.77 1.59
C THR A 383 -19.78 20.65 3.03
N ASP A 384 -20.26 21.75 3.61
CA ASP A 384 -20.91 21.77 4.94
C ASP A 384 -22.35 21.16 4.91
N ALA A 385 -22.57 20.04 4.20
CA ALA A 385 -23.90 19.46 4.00
C ALA A 385 -23.86 17.95 3.72
N ASP A 386 -24.87 17.23 4.26
CA ASP A 386 -25.05 15.77 4.21
C ASP A 386 -24.82 15.17 2.79
N GLU A 387 -23.71 14.44 2.57
CA GLU A 387 -23.23 13.95 1.25
C GLU A 387 -22.98 12.42 1.18
N ASP A 388 -23.55 11.75 0.15
CA ASP A 388 -23.28 10.34 -0.19
C ASP A 388 -21.95 10.24 -0.99
N ILE A 389 -20.80 10.02 -0.33
CA ILE A 389 -19.47 10.00 -0.99
C ILE A 389 -19.05 8.58 -1.39
N ILE A 390 -18.68 8.37 -2.65
CA ILE A 390 -18.20 7.07 -3.17
C ILE A 390 -16.82 7.24 -3.84
N ILE A 391 -15.84 6.47 -3.37
CA ILE A 391 -14.47 6.40 -3.90
C ILE A 391 -14.25 4.99 -4.50
N ASP A 392 -14.38 4.85 -5.82
CA ASP A 392 -14.10 3.61 -6.54
C ASP A 392 -12.65 3.57 -7.06
N VAL A 393 -11.76 2.96 -6.28
CA VAL A 393 -10.33 2.87 -6.57
C VAL A 393 -10.01 1.96 -7.77
N GLY A 394 -11.00 1.19 -8.26
CA GLY A 394 -10.87 0.34 -9.46
C GLY A 394 -11.12 1.05 -10.79
N SER A 395 -11.76 2.22 -10.74
CA SER A 395 -12.03 3.08 -11.89
C SER A 395 -11.46 4.49 -11.75
N GLY A 396 -10.97 4.87 -10.57
CA GLY A 396 -10.46 6.22 -10.28
C GLY A 396 -11.59 7.24 -10.18
N ILE A 397 -12.76 6.86 -9.66
CA ILE A 397 -13.94 7.74 -9.64
C ILE A 397 -14.25 8.17 -8.21
N VAL A 398 -14.46 9.47 -8.02
CA VAL A 398 -15.05 10.04 -6.80
C VAL A 398 -16.36 10.75 -7.16
N VAL A 399 -17.41 10.50 -6.38
CA VAL A 399 -18.74 11.10 -6.52
C VAL A 399 -19.26 11.45 -5.12
N GLY A 400 -19.99 12.54 -4.98
CA GLY A 400 -20.68 12.92 -3.74
C GLY A 400 -20.50 14.40 -3.42
N THR A 401 -19.25 14.86 -3.52
CA THR A 401 -18.71 16.20 -3.23
C THR A 401 -19.17 17.31 -4.21
N GLY A 402 -20.45 17.30 -4.58
CA GLY A 402 -21.05 18.18 -5.58
C GLY A 402 -20.79 17.81 -7.05
N ASP A 403 -19.57 17.38 -7.38
CA ASP A 403 -19.12 17.12 -8.77
C ASP A 403 -18.86 15.61 -9.03
N LEU A 404 -18.62 15.23 -10.30
CA LEU A 404 -18.12 13.91 -10.70
C LEU A 404 -16.63 14.00 -11.04
N VAL A 405 -15.76 13.38 -10.24
CA VAL A 405 -14.31 13.41 -10.42
C VAL A 405 -13.80 12.10 -11.01
N LEU A 406 -12.96 12.20 -12.05
CA LEU A 406 -12.35 11.10 -12.79
C LEU A 406 -10.81 11.23 -12.74
N LEU A 407 -10.13 10.24 -12.19
CA LEU A 407 -8.68 10.23 -11.95
C LEU A 407 -8.00 9.22 -12.88
N THR A 408 -6.90 9.60 -13.53
CA THR A 408 -6.00 8.65 -14.23
C THR A 408 -4.55 9.03 -14.02
N SER A 409 -3.67 8.05 -13.79
CA SER A 409 -2.30 8.29 -13.32
C SER A 409 -2.30 9.23 -12.10
N VAL A 410 -2.95 8.83 -11.01
CA VAL A 410 -2.91 9.54 -9.74
C VAL A 410 -2.73 8.49 -8.65
N GLU A 411 -1.70 8.67 -7.83
CA GLU A 411 -1.20 7.65 -6.90
C GLU A 411 -1.70 7.87 -5.45
N HIS A 412 -2.08 9.10 -5.09
CA HIS A 412 -2.59 9.47 -3.78
C HIS A 412 -3.90 10.26 -3.93
N VAL A 413 -4.92 9.94 -3.12
CA VAL A 413 -6.22 10.63 -3.15
C VAL A 413 -6.65 10.94 -1.72
N ASN A 414 -6.73 12.22 -1.37
CA ASN A 414 -7.33 12.69 -0.12
C ASN A 414 -8.73 13.25 -0.41
N VAL A 415 -9.73 12.79 0.33
CA VAL A 415 -11.09 13.35 0.29
C VAL A 415 -11.43 13.88 1.68
N ASN A 416 -11.78 15.16 1.76
CA ASN A 416 -12.26 15.80 2.99
C ASN A 416 -13.77 15.94 2.83
N ALA A 417 -14.58 15.26 3.66
CA ALA A 417 -16.03 15.23 3.52
C ALA A 417 -16.63 16.61 3.81
N GLY A 418 -16.44 17.12 5.04
CA GLY A 418 -16.62 18.54 5.33
C GLY A 418 -17.03 18.83 6.77
N ASN A 419 -18.29 19.22 6.95
CA ASN A 419 -18.94 19.42 8.24
C ASN A 419 -20.42 18.97 8.16
N GLY A 420 -20.68 17.96 7.33
CA GLY A 420 -22.01 17.43 7.02
C GLY A 420 -22.45 16.36 8.02
N ALA A 421 -22.98 15.27 7.46
CA ALA A 421 -23.32 14.03 8.14
C ALA A 421 -23.27 12.95 7.05
N ASP A 422 -22.06 12.51 6.74
CA ASP A 422 -21.66 12.07 5.40
C ASP A 422 -21.42 10.56 5.33
N ASP A 423 -21.99 9.90 4.31
CA ASP A 423 -21.94 8.45 4.11
C ASP A 423 -20.83 8.10 3.08
N VAL A 424 -19.62 7.80 3.57
CA VAL A 424 -18.42 7.54 2.74
C VAL A 424 -18.25 6.05 2.41
N LEU A 425 -18.02 5.71 1.14
CA LEU A 425 -17.78 4.34 0.67
C LEU A 425 -16.46 4.23 -0.12
N VAL A 426 -15.44 3.63 0.47
CA VAL A 426 -14.17 3.29 -0.20
C VAL A 426 -14.28 1.87 -0.76
N THR A 427 -14.23 1.71 -2.08
CA THR A 427 -14.59 0.44 -2.74
C THR A 427 -13.85 0.18 -4.05
N LYS A 428 -14.03 -1.03 -4.61
CA LYS A 428 -13.56 -1.44 -5.94
C LYS A 428 -14.72 -2.08 -6.73
N LEU A 429 -15.38 -1.30 -7.60
CA LEU A 429 -16.51 -1.79 -8.41
C LEU A 429 -16.08 -2.35 -9.77
N TYR A 430 -14.95 -1.91 -10.31
CA TYR A 430 -14.45 -2.33 -11.62
C TYR A 430 -13.01 -2.83 -11.60
N ASP A 431 -12.74 -3.86 -12.41
CA ASP A 431 -11.40 -4.41 -12.62
C ASP A 431 -10.87 -3.89 -13.97
N SER A 432 -10.28 -2.70 -13.95
CA SER A 432 -9.67 -2.06 -15.11
C SER A 432 -8.21 -1.72 -14.82
N ALA A 433 -7.34 -1.86 -15.83
CA ALA A 433 -5.89 -1.70 -15.67
C ALA A 433 -5.45 -0.21 -15.68
N GLY A 434 -6.17 0.65 -14.94
CA GLY A 434 -5.99 2.11 -14.94
C GLY A 434 -6.02 2.78 -13.56
N GLY A 435 -6.33 2.05 -12.48
CA GLY A 435 -6.13 2.55 -11.12
C GLY A 435 -4.65 2.56 -10.77
N GLY A 436 -4.05 3.74 -10.65
CA GLY A 436 -2.69 3.93 -10.10
C GLY A 436 -2.68 4.05 -8.57
N ILE A 437 -3.79 4.53 -7.99
CA ILE A 437 -3.98 4.86 -6.57
C ILE A 437 -3.37 3.81 -5.66
N THR A 438 -2.36 4.22 -4.89
CA THR A 438 -1.65 3.41 -3.89
C THR A 438 -2.07 3.76 -2.46
N GLU A 439 -2.54 4.99 -2.22
CA GLU A 439 -3.02 5.45 -0.93
C GLU A 439 -4.30 6.28 -1.08
N VAL A 440 -5.23 6.08 -0.14
CA VAL A 440 -6.44 6.91 0.01
C VAL A 440 -6.40 7.54 1.41
N GLY A 441 -6.63 8.84 1.52
CA GLY A 441 -6.94 9.52 2.77
C GLY A 441 -8.40 9.96 2.78
N VAL A 442 -9.08 9.83 3.92
CA VAL A 442 -10.36 10.46 4.20
C VAL A 442 -10.24 11.27 5.49
N ASP A 443 -10.70 12.52 5.45
CA ASP A 443 -10.92 13.38 6.62
C ASP A 443 -12.44 13.58 6.70
N LEU A 444 -13.09 13.16 7.79
CA LEU A 444 -14.55 13.20 7.93
C LEU A 444 -14.99 14.62 8.33
N GLY A 445 -14.71 15.03 9.58
CA GLY A 445 -14.72 16.45 9.97
C GLY A 445 -15.32 16.74 11.35
N ASP A 446 -16.16 17.78 11.43
CA ASP A 446 -16.96 18.11 12.62
C ASP A 446 -18.40 17.47 12.54
N GLY A 447 -18.60 16.45 11.69
CA GLY A 447 -19.89 15.81 11.40
C GLY A 447 -20.28 14.65 12.34
N ASP A 448 -21.45 14.04 12.13
CA ASP A 448 -21.81 12.73 12.72
C ASP A 448 -21.71 11.70 11.56
N ASP A 449 -20.50 11.29 11.18
CA ASP A 449 -20.21 10.70 9.85
C ASP A 449 -20.10 9.17 9.86
N SER A 450 -20.06 8.55 8.67
CA SER A 450 -19.89 7.09 8.52
C SER A 450 -18.97 6.75 7.36
N ILE A 451 -18.08 5.78 7.54
CA ILE A 451 -17.18 5.31 6.47
C ILE A 451 -17.12 3.78 6.38
N VAL A 452 -17.41 3.26 5.19
CA VAL A 452 -17.29 1.84 4.86
C VAL A 452 -16.06 1.61 3.98
N VAL A 453 -15.06 0.90 4.50
CA VAL A 453 -13.92 0.41 3.72
C VAL A 453 -14.17 -1.02 3.28
N GLU A 454 -14.52 -1.19 2.00
CA GLU A 454 -14.76 -2.49 1.36
C GLU A 454 -13.47 -3.28 1.08
N ASN A 455 -13.63 -4.55 0.74
CA ASN A 455 -12.53 -5.40 0.29
C ASN A 455 -11.87 -4.89 -1.01
N LEU A 456 -10.69 -4.27 -0.90
CA LEU A 456 -9.92 -3.72 -2.03
C LEU A 456 -9.00 -4.75 -2.75
N VAL A 457 -9.21 -6.06 -2.61
CA VAL A 457 -8.36 -7.11 -3.24
C VAL A 457 -8.19 -6.89 -4.74
N GLY A 458 -6.92 -6.83 -5.16
CA GLY A 458 -6.53 -6.63 -6.56
C GLY A 458 -6.65 -5.17 -7.04
N SER A 459 -6.85 -4.20 -6.15
CA SER A 459 -6.42 -2.82 -6.40
C SER A 459 -4.92 -2.67 -6.16
N THR A 460 -4.38 -1.49 -6.45
CA THR A 460 -3.04 -1.03 -6.06
C THR A 460 -2.98 -0.42 -4.66
N VAL A 461 -4.13 -0.18 -4.02
CA VAL A 461 -4.23 0.53 -2.73
C VAL A 461 -3.63 -0.32 -1.61
N ARG A 462 -2.71 0.29 -0.85
CA ARG A 462 -1.95 -0.33 0.23
C ARG A 462 -2.31 0.26 1.60
N VAL A 463 -2.75 1.52 1.62
CA VAL A 463 -3.14 2.26 2.83
C VAL A 463 -4.47 2.98 2.59
N VAL A 464 -5.36 2.94 3.58
CA VAL A 464 -6.51 3.84 3.70
C VAL A 464 -6.37 4.60 5.02
N GLY A 465 -5.99 5.87 4.96
CA GLY A 465 -6.00 6.76 6.11
C GLY A 465 -7.42 7.26 6.39
N VAL A 466 -7.81 7.30 7.66
CA VAL A 466 -9.05 7.92 8.12
C VAL A 466 -8.70 8.87 9.26
N ALA A 467 -9.17 10.11 9.19
CA ALA A 467 -9.29 11.00 10.33
C ALA A 467 -10.79 11.15 10.62
N THR A 468 -11.17 11.02 11.89
CA THR A 468 -12.57 11.19 12.33
C THR A 468 -12.83 12.69 12.47
N GLY A 469 -12.42 13.25 13.61
CA GLY A 469 -12.52 14.68 13.90
C GLY A 469 -13.27 14.88 15.20
N ASP A 470 -14.04 15.96 15.35
CA ASP A 470 -14.78 16.27 16.59
C ASP A 470 -16.23 15.69 16.58
N GLY A 471 -16.46 14.65 15.76
CA GLY A 471 -17.73 13.92 15.55
C GLY A 471 -18.03 12.73 16.48
N ASP A 472 -19.16 12.05 16.27
CA ASP A 472 -19.50 10.73 16.86
C ASP A 472 -19.55 9.67 15.70
N ASP A 473 -18.40 9.26 15.14
CA ASP A 473 -18.32 8.59 13.81
C ASP A 473 -18.51 7.05 13.80
N ASP A 474 -19.17 6.49 12.78
CA ASP A 474 -19.36 5.03 12.55
C ASP A 474 -18.40 4.49 11.45
N ILE A 475 -17.25 3.91 11.85
CA ILE A 475 -16.23 3.35 10.94
C ILE A 475 -16.43 1.83 10.74
N ALA A 476 -16.74 1.39 9.53
CA ALA A 476 -16.90 -0.02 9.16
C ALA A 476 -15.76 -0.54 8.25
N ILE A 477 -15.16 -1.66 8.62
CA ILE A 477 -14.11 -2.35 7.84
C ILE A 477 -14.58 -3.77 7.47
N ASN A 478 -14.59 -4.05 6.16
CA ASN A 478 -15.17 -5.26 5.59
C ASN A 478 -14.10 -6.27 5.13
N GLY A 479 -14.21 -7.49 5.65
CA GLY A 479 -13.51 -8.68 5.18
C GLY A 479 -14.08 -9.24 3.87
N THR A 480 -13.76 -10.50 3.57
CA THR A 480 -14.06 -11.12 2.28
C THR A 480 -15.20 -12.14 2.38
N ASN A 481 -15.16 -13.24 1.62
CA ASN A 481 -16.03 -14.41 1.77
C ASN A 481 -15.14 -15.68 1.82
N ASN A 482 -13.94 -15.53 2.39
CA ASN A 482 -12.91 -16.54 2.62
C ASN A 482 -12.23 -16.21 3.95
N ASN A 483 -11.63 -17.21 4.61
CA ASN A 483 -10.94 -17.09 5.89
C ASN A 483 -9.93 -15.92 5.97
N ASP A 484 -10.28 -14.85 6.70
CA ASP A 484 -9.47 -13.64 6.87
C ASP A 484 -8.77 -13.57 8.25
N SER A 485 -7.70 -12.75 8.35
CA SER A 485 -6.79 -12.68 9.50
C SER A 485 -6.61 -11.23 9.98
N ILE A 486 -7.72 -10.56 10.32
CA ILE A 486 -7.77 -9.12 10.59
C ILE A 486 -7.22 -8.80 12.00
N ALA A 487 -6.27 -7.86 12.10
CA ALA A 487 -5.69 -7.41 13.37
C ALA A 487 -5.71 -5.89 13.50
N ALA A 488 -6.36 -5.39 14.55
CA ALA A 488 -6.40 -3.98 14.95
C ALA A 488 -5.49 -3.73 16.16
N GLU A 489 -4.48 -2.88 16.00
CA GLU A 489 -3.51 -2.53 17.05
C GLU A 489 -3.30 -1.00 17.14
N VAL A 490 -2.92 -0.51 18.32
CA VAL A 490 -2.54 0.91 18.49
C VAL A 490 -1.04 1.10 18.21
N SER A 491 -0.72 1.91 17.20
CA SER A 491 0.66 2.27 16.83
C SER A 491 0.83 3.79 16.86
N ASP A 492 1.81 4.26 17.65
CA ASP A 492 2.15 5.69 17.86
C ASP A 492 0.98 6.65 18.16
N GLY A 493 -0.16 6.13 18.63
CA GLY A 493 -1.37 6.88 18.98
C GLY A 493 -2.48 6.85 17.94
N ARG A 494 -2.30 6.10 16.84
CA ARG A 494 -3.31 5.79 15.82
C ARG A 494 -3.75 4.34 15.93
N ILE A 495 -4.95 4.00 15.46
CA ILE A 495 -5.37 2.62 15.29
C ILE A 495 -4.97 2.16 13.89
N VAL A 496 -4.34 0.98 13.81
CA VAL A 496 -3.90 0.37 12.56
C VAL A 496 -4.61 -0.98 12.43
N VAL A 497 -5.46 -1.12 11.40
CA VAL A 497 -6.17 -2.34 11.07
C VAL A 497 -5.52 -2.98 9.84
N SER A 498 -5.07 -4.21 10.01
CA SER A 498 -4.19 -4.94 9.08
C SER A 498 -4.72 -6.35 8.81
N GLY A 499 -4.20 -7.02 7.78
CA GLY A 499 -4.64 -8.37 7.38
C GLY A 499 -5.66 -8.40 6.23
N LEU A 500 -6.00 -7.24 5.66
CA LEU A 500 -6.77 -7.08 4.42
C LEU A 500 -5.85 -6.57 3.28
N ALA A 501 -6.41 -6.32 2.09
CA ALA A 501 -5.66 -5.88 0.92
C ALA A 501 -4.94 -4.52 1.12
N ALA A 502 -5.61 -3.59 1.80
CA ALA A 502 -5.05 -2.35 2.29
C ALA A 502 -5.01 -2.35 3.83
N THR A 503 -4.07 -1.62 4.40
CA THR A 503 -4.02 -1.34 5.85
C THR A 503 -4.82 -0.08 6.13
N VAL A 504 -5.82 -0.14 7.01
CA VAL A 504 -6.59 1.05 7.42
C VAL A 504 -5.91 1.70 8.62
N VAL A 505 -5.76 3.02 8.62
CA VAL A 505 -5.06 3.80 9.65
C VAL A 505 -5.95 4.93 10.14
N ILE A 506 -6.59 4.73 11.29
CA ILE A 506 -7.55 5.67 11.90
C ILE A 506 -6.82 6.62 12.86
N SER A 507 -7.12 7.91 12.77
CA SER A 507 -6.55 9.00 13.56
C SER A 507 -7.66 9.76 14.28
N GLU A 508 -7.60 9.78 15.61
CA GLU A 508 -8.68 10.30 16.47
C GLU A 508 -8.49 11.75 16.94
N SER A 509 -9.61 12.48 17.07
CA SER A 509 -9.75 13.52 18.11
C SER A 509 -10.10 12.88 19.46
N ALA A 510 -9.95 13.63 20.55
CA ALA A 510 -9.80 13.03 21.89
C ALA A 510 -10.97 13.33 22.87
N SER A 511 -12.20 13.47 22.37
CA SER A 511 -13.35 13.87 23.20
C SER A 511 -14.62 13.01 23.08
N ASP A 512 -14.81 12.29 21.97
CA ASP A 512 -16.15 11.97 21.45
C ASP A 512 -16.36 10.44 21.29
N SER A 513 -17.42 9.98 20.60
CA SER A 513 -17.98 8.61 20.80
C SER A 513 -17.80 7.62 19.64
N ASP A 514 -16.82 7.85 18.76
CA ASP A 514 -16.47 7.03 17.59
C ASP A 514 -16.58 5.50 17.80
N MET A 515 -17.04 4.78 16.77
CA MET A 515 -17.17 3.32 16.75
C MET A 515 -16.45 2.66 15.58
N LEU A 516 -15.54 1.73 15.89
CA LEU A 516 -14.92 0.84 14.91
C LEU A 516 -15.66 -0.49 14.86
N THR A 517 -16.31 -0.79 13.73
CA THR A 517 -16.91 -2.09 13.43
C THR A 517 -16.10 -2.88 12.41
N ILE A 518 -15.70 -4.12 12.75
CA ILE A 518 -14.99 -5.03 11.85
C ILE A 518 -15.86 -6.25 11.52
N TYR A 519 -16.01 -6.56 10.24
CA TYR A 519 -16.78 -7.71 9.72
C TYR A 519 -15.87 -8.73 9.02
N GLY A 520 -15.98 -10.03 9.35
CA GLY A 520 -15.38 -11.12 8.55
C GLY A 520 -16.29 -11.62 7.40
N PHE A 521 -17.61 -11.53 7.62
CA PHE A 521 -18.71 -12.04 6.80
C PHE A 521 -18.80 -13.56 6.68
N ALA A 522 -17.80 -14.25 6.11
CA ALA A 522 -17.89 -15.67 5.78
C ALA A 522 -16.53 -16.30 5.47
N GLY A 523 -16.27 -17.48 6.05
CA GLY A 523 -14.93 -18.04 6.21
C GLY A 523 -14.75 -18.40 7.68
N ASP A 524 -13.78 -19.25 8.04
CA ASP A 524 -13.40 -19.40 9.45
C ASP A 524 -12.37 -18.31 9.76
N ASP A 525 -12.84 -17.18 10.30
CA ASP A 525 -12.09 -15.93 10.37
C ASP A 525 -11.35 -15.76 11.71
N SER A 526 -10.31 -14.91 11.71
CA SER A 526 -9.49 -14.61 12.90
C SER A 526 -9.36 -13.11 13.11
N ILE A 527 -10.28 -12.51 13.88
CA ILE A 527 -10.34 -11.06 14.11
C ILE A 527 -9.82 -10.70 15.51
N VAL A 528 -8.83 -9.80 15.58
CA VAL A 528 -8.06 -9.52 16.80
C VAL A 528 -7.93 -8.01 17.04
N ALA A 529 -8.72 -7.46 17.97
CA ALA A 529 -8.51 -6.12 18.51
C ALA A 529 -7.67 -6.19 19.79
N ASN A 530 -6.49 -5.57 19.78
CA ASN A 530 -5.55 -5.65 20.91
C ASN A 530 -5.84 -4.61 22.01
N ASN A 531 -5.67 -5.02 23.27
CA ASN A 531 -5.95 -4.18 24.45
C ASN A 531 -5.21 -2.84 24.37
N GLY A 532 -5.97 -1.77 24.16
CA GLY A 532 -5.49 -0.43 23.85
C GLY A 532 -6.36 0.27 22.81
N VAL A 533 -6.91 -0.48 21.84
CA VAL A 533 -7.87 0.05 20.85
C VAL A 533 -9.15 0.52 21.56
N GLU A 534 -9.64 -0.24 22.54
CA GLU A 534 -10.79 0.13 23.39
C GLU A 534 -10.52 1.26 24.40
N GLY A 535 -9.33 1.85 24.37
CA GLY A 535 -8.95 3.03 25.16
C GLY A 535 -8.87 4.31 24.33
N LEU A 536 -9.34 4.22 23.08
CA LEU A 536 -9.25 5.17 22.00
C LEU A 536 -10.65 5.23 21.34
N ILE A 537 -11.04 4.20 20.57
CA ILE A 537 -12.37 4.05 19.94
C ILE A 537 -13.25 2.99 20.66
N ASP A 538 -14.59 3.06 20.56
CA ASP A 538 -15.46 1.96 20.98
C ASP A 538 -15.50 0.87 19.88
N VAL A 539 -15.46 -0.42 20.24
CA VAL A 539 -15.20 -1.50 19.27
C VAL A 539 -16.35 -2.49 19.15
N THR A 540 -16.74 -2.79 17.91
CA THR A 540 -17.60 -3.92 17.53
C THR A 540 -16.85 -4.87 16.59
N ILE A 541 -16.93 -6.18 16.85
CA ILE A 541 -16.47 -7.23 15.95
C ILE A 541 -17.64 -8.15 15.62
N ASN A 542 -17.79 -8.49 14.35
CA ASN A 542 -18.61 -9.62 13.90
C ASN A 542 -17.73 -10.56 13.05
N GLY A 543 -17.67 -11.85 13.42
CA GLY A 543 -17.08 -12.89 12.58
C GLY A 543 -17.93 -13.07 11.33
N GLY A 544 -18.95 -13.91 11.42
CA GLY A 544 -20.09 -13.91 10.50
C GLY A 544 -20.59 -15.31 10.21
N ALA A 545 -19.87 -16.06 9.39
CA ALA A 545 -20.33 -17.35 8.88
C ALA A 545 -19.18 -18.36 8.61
N GLY A 546 -18.48 -18.73 9.68
CA GLY A 546 -17.63 -19.93 9.76
C GLY A 546 -17.37 -20.30 11.21
N ALA A 547 -16.27 -20.98 11.51
CA ALA A 547 -15.88 -21.31 12.90
C ALA A 547 -14.87 -20.27 13.45
N ASP A 548 -15.37 -19.11 13.85
CA ASP A 548 -14.55 -17.90 13.95
C ASP A 548 -13.77 -17.80 15.27
N TYR A 549 -12.59 -17.17 15.23
CA TYR A 549 -11.84 -16.76 16.41
C TYR A 549 -11.84 -15.24 16.55
N ILE A 550 -12.36 -14.76 17.68
CA ILE A 550 -12.47 -13.33 17.98
C ILE A 550 -11.71 -13.04 19.27
N PHE A 551 -10.90 -11.98 19.28
CA PHE A 551 -10.26 -11.45 20.48
C PHE A 551 -10.47 -9.95 20.60
N GLY A 552 -10.90 -9.48 21.77
CA GLY A 552 -10.97 -8.05 22.03
C GLY A 552 -11.76 -7.66 23.27
N ASN A 553 -12.20 -6.41 23.27
CA ASN A 553 -13.13 -5.81 24.22
C ASN A 553 -14.30 -5.19 23.43
N GLY A 554 -15.30 -4.60 24.09
CA GLY A 554 -16.47 -4.04 23.39
C GLY A 554 -17.49 -5.12 22.97
N THR A 555 -18.11 -4.98 21.80
CA THR A 555 -19.18 -5.87 21.32
C THR A 555 -18.61 -6.96 20.42
N LEU A 556 -18.75 -8.24 20.80
CA LEU A 556 -18.14 -9.38 20.12
C LEU A 556 -19.22 -10.39 19.68
N ASN A 557 -19.46 -10.50 18.37
CA ASN A 557 -20.44 -11.39 17.75
C ASN A 557 -19.75 -12.47 16.89
N GLY A 558 -20.12 -13.74 17.05
CA GLY A 558 -19.70 -14.82 16.13
C GLY A 558 -20.71 -15.11 15.01
N ASP A 559 -21.99 -14.80 15.25
CA ASP A 559 -23.15 -15.03 14.37
C ASP A 559 -23.43 -16.50 13.97
N ALA A 560 -22.62 -17.17 13.14
CA ALA A 560 -23.08 -18.38 12.44
C ALA A 560 -22.08 -19.55 12.27
N GLY A 561 -21.32 -19.92 13.30
CA GLY A 561 -20.76 -21.28 13.40
C GLY A 561 -20.40 -21.74 14.80
N ASP A 562 -19.29 -22.46 14.94
CA ASP A 562 -18.81 -23.05 16.21
C ASP A 562 -17.69 -22.17 16.80
N ASP A 563 -18.08 -20.98 17.26
CA ASP A 563 -17.20 -19.81 17.42
C ASP A 563 -16.39 -19.81 18.72
N ARG A 564 -15.26 -19.11 18.73
CA ARG A 564 -14.29 -19.04 19.84
C ARG A 564 -13.94 -17.59 20.19
N ILE A 565 -14.71 -17.01 21.10
CA ILE A 565 -14.62 -15.59 21.48
C ILE A 565 -13.82 -15.46 22.79
N GLU A 566 -12.65 -14.81 22.72
CA GLU A 566 -11.80 -14.51 23.88
C GLU A 566 -11.93 -13.04 24.30
N ILE A 567 -12.21 -12.82 25.59
CA ILE A 567 -12.36 -11.48 26.17
C ILE A 567 -11.03 -10.96 26.73
N GLY A 568 -10.76 -9.68 26.52
CA GLY A 568 -9.58 -8.97 26.98
C GLY A 568 -9.60 -8.62 28.48
N LEU A 569 -9.19 -7.39 28.78
CA LEU A 569 -9.12 -6.84 30.14
C LEU A 569 -10.25 -5.85 30.46
N GLY A 570 -11.03 -5.44 29.46
CA GLY A 570 -12.07 -4.43 29.55
C GLY A 570 -13.45 -4.99 29.90
N ALA A 571 -14.48 -4.22 29.55
CA ALA A 571 -15.86 -4.71 29.50
C ALA A 571 -16.15 -5.32 28.11
N SER A 572 -17.08 -6.26 28.05
CA SER A 572 -17.52 -6.86 26.78
C SER A 572 -18.99 -7.26 26.76
N VAL A 573 -19.59 -7.24 25.58
CA VAL A 573 -20.89 -7.87 25.28
C VAL A 573 -20.63 -8.99 24.28
N VAL A 574 -20.84 -10.24 24.68
CA VAL A 574 -20.48 -11.42 23.89
C VAL A 574 -21.74 -12.15 23.44
N ASN A 575 -21.82 -12.41 22.13
CA ASN A 575 -22.90 -13.16 21.48
C ASN A 575 -22.32 -14.21 20.54
N GLY A 576 -22.37 -15.48 20.92
CA GLY A 576 -21.93 -16.57 20.05
C GLY A 576 -22.87 -16.88 18.87
N GLY A 577 -24.02 -16.22 18.72
CA GLY A 577 -24.91 -16.51 17.59
C GLY A 577 -25.44 -17.97 17.58
N THR A 578 -25.08 -18.76 16.56
CA THR A 578 -25.71 -20.06 16.26
C THR A 578 -24.78 -21.27 16.02
N GLY A 579 -24.15 -21.77 17.09
CA GLY A 579 -23.54 -23.11 17.10
C GLY A 579 -23.14 -23.61 18.49
N CYS A 580 -21.93 -24.18 18.60
CA CYS A 580 -21.35 -24.76 19.81
C CYS A 580 -20.20 -23.91 20.38
N ASN A 581 -20.54 -22.69 20.76
CA ASN A 581 -19.62 -21.58 20.95
C ASN A 581 -18.89 -21.60 22.30
N VAL A 582 -17.65 -21.13 22.29
CA VAL A 582 -16.71 -21.12 23.40
C VAL A 582 -16.38 -19.69 23.80
N VAL A 583 -16.57 -19.35 25.08
CA VAL A 583 -15.99 -18.11 25.65
C VAL A 583 -14.65 -18.42 26.33
N ILE A 584 -13.64 -17.58 26.11
CA ILE A 584 -12.28 -17.77 26.64
C ILE A 584 -11.90 -16.57 27.51
N SER A 585 -11.23 -16.80 28.65
CA SER A 585 -10.64 -15.73 29.48
C SER A 585 -9.39 -16.24 30.20
N GLN A 586 -8.32 -15.45 30.20
CA GLN A 586 -7.01 -15.84 30.74
C GLN A 586 -6.42 -14.74 31.63
N GLY A 587 -5.97 -15.10 32.84
CA GLY A 587 -5.36 -14.14 33.75
C GLY A 587 -5.14 -14.65 35.17
N ASN A 588 -4.18 -14.07 35.87
CA ASN A 588 -3.95 -14.34 37.29
C ASN A 588 -4.95 -13.54 38.16
N VAL A 589 -6.20 -13.98 38.12
CA VAL A 589 -7.37 -13.40 38.80
C VAL A 589 -8.32 -14.52 39.27
N ASN A 590 -9.36 -14.19 40.02
CA ASN A 590 -10.44 -15.15 40.29
C ASN A 590 -11.47 -15.06 39.16
N PHE A 591 -12.05 -16.20 38.81
CA PHE A 591 -13.08 -16.31 37.78
C PHE A 591 -14.44 -16.61 38.41
N THR A 592 -15.48 -15.96 37.92
CA THR A 592 -16.88 -16.28 38.24
C THR A 592 -17.65 -16.35 36.93
N LEU A 593 -18.13 -17.56 36.58
CA LEU A 593 -18.80 -17.87 35.32
C LEU A 593 -20.26 -18.27 35.58
N SER A 594 -21.15 -17.74 34.73
CA SER A 594 -22.57 -18.05 34.70
C SER A 594 -23.11 -17.99 33.29
N ASN A 595 -24.30 -18.55 33.03
CA ASN A 595 -24.93 -18.55 31.71
C ASN A 595 -25.17 -17.16 31.07
N THR A 596 -24.96 -16.06 31.80
CA THR A 596 -25.17 -14.69 31.30
C THR A 596 -24.02 -13.72 31.63
N ASN A 597 -23.02 -14.12 32.41
CA ASN A 597 -21.92 -13.26 32.85
C ASN A 597 -20.64 -14.07 33.07
N LEU A 598 -19.50 -13.52 32.66
CA LEU A 598 -18.15 -13.94 33.05
C LEU A 598 -17.41 -12.76 33.67
N VAL A 599 -16.91 -12.95 34.89
CA VAL A 599 -15.97 -12.03 35.56
C VAL A 599 -14.64 -12.75 35.68
N GLY A 600 -13.55 -12.12 35.22
CA GLY A 600 -12.23 -12.73 35.16
C GLY A 600 -11.15 -11.70 34.86
N SER A 601 -10.47 -11.84 33.71
CA SER A 601 -9.46 -10.88 33.23
C SER A 601 -10.05 -9.49 32.97
N GLY A 602 -11.23 -9.48 32.36
CA GLY A 602 -12.17 -8.36 32.27
C GLY A 602 -13.56 -8.79 32.76
N THR A 603 -14.62 -8.18 32.22
CA THR A 603 -16.02 -8.56 32.54
C THR A 603 -16.90 -8.59 31.29
N ALA A 604 -17.51 -9.75 31.00
CA ALA A 604 -18.36 -9.95 29.83
C ALA A 604 -19.80 -10.31 30.20
N THR A 605 -20.76 -9.69 29.52
CA THR A 605 -22.15 -10.19 29.45
C THR A 605 -22.21 -11.25 28.36
N LEU A 606 -22.80 -12.42 28.64
CA LEU A 606 -22.79 -13.56 27.72
C LEU A 606 -24.19 -13.87 27.16
N THR A 607 -24.23 -14.16 25.86
CA THR A 607 -25.38 -14.73 25.16
C THR A 607 -24.92 -15.80 24.17
N ASN A 608 -25.74 -16.85 23.98
CA ASN A 608 -25.50 -17.94 23.01
C ASN A 608 -24.13 -18.65 23.12
N ILE A 609 -23.60 -18.79 24.35
CA ILE A 609 -22.37 -19.55 24.66
C ILE A 609 -22.72 -20.91 25.27
N GLN A 610 -22.03 -21.97 24.84
CA GLN A 610 -22.26 -23.37 25.23
C GLN A 610 -21.05 -24.01 25.91
N GLN A 611 -19.85 -23.42 25.78
CA GLN A 611 -18.62 -23.88 26.42
C GLN A 611 -17.79 -22.72 26.98
N ALA A 612 -16.86 -23.00 27.89
CA ALA A 612 -15.91 -21.99 28.39
C ALA A 612 -14.50 -22.55 28.64
N GLU A 613 -13.47 -21.73 28.39
CA GLU A 613 -12.07 -22.03 28.65
C GLU A 613 -11.44 -20.96 29.56
N LEU A 614 -10.93 -21.37 30.74
CA LEU A 614 -10.42 -20.47 31.78
C LEU A 614 -8.97 -20.83 32.17
N ASP A 615 -8.05 -19.85 32.21
CA ASP A 615 -6.64 -20.06 32.56
C ASP A 615 -6.14 -19.10 33.67
N GLY A 616 -5.75 -19.65 34.83
CA GLY A 616 -5.23 -18.92 36.01
C GLY A 616 -3.74 -18.52 35.93
N CYS A 617 -3.03 -19.02 34.92
CA CYS A 617 -1.62 -18.79 34.64
C CYS A 617 -0.62 -19.29 35.70
N LEU A 618 -0.37 -18.53 36.77
CA LEU A 618 0.77 -18.69 37.70
C LEU A 618 0.48 -18.11 39.11
N GLY A 619 -0.78 -18.18 39.54
CA GLY A 619 -1.25 -17.56 40.78
C GLY A 619 -1.92 -18.53 41.74
N ASN A 620 -2.78 -17.97 42.58
CA ASN A 620 -3.66 -18.70 43.47
C ASN A 620 -5.08 -18.23 43.16
N ASN A 621 -5.77 -18.97 42.31
CA ASN A 621 -6.92 -18.53 41.57
C ASN A 621 -8.17 -19.34 41.98
N THR A 622 -9.26 -18.66 42.28
CA THR A 622 -10.57 -19.29 42.54
C THR A 622 -11.41 -19.28 41.28
N PHE A 623 -11.90 -20.44 40.85
CA PHE A 623 -12.83 -20.62 39.74
C PHE A 623 -14.20 -21.02 40.30
N ASP A 624 -15.14 -20.07 40.33
CA ASP A 624 -16.55 -20.32 40.63
C ASP A 624 -17.31 -20.49 39.30
N ILE A 625 -17.75 -21.72 39.02
CA ILE A 625 -18.47 -22.05 37.79
C ILE A 625 -19.87 -22.64 38.06
N GLY A 626 -20.35 -22.58 39.30
CA GLY A 626 -21.58 -23.24 39.74
C GLY A 626 -22.85 -22.77 39.01
N ALA A 627 -22.83 -21.56 38.46
CA ALA A 627 -23.95 -20.93 37.75
C ALA A 627 -23.92 -21.10 36.22
N PHE A 628 -23.01 -21.92 35.68
CA PHE A 628 -22.90 -22.23 34.26
C PHE A 628 -23.32 -23.67 33.95
N THR A 629 -24.07 -23.86 32.86
CA THR A 629 -24.63 -25.18 32.48
C THR A 629 -24.00 -25.76 31.21
N GLY A 630 -23.10 -25.03 30.55
CA GLY A 630 -22.27 -25.52 29.45
C GLY A 630 -20.99 -26.21 29.95
N ASP A 631 -20.26 -26.86 29.06
CA ASP A 631 -19.02 -27.57 29.41
C ASP A 631 -17.87 -26.58 29.67
N VAL A 632 -16.99 -26.88 30.62
CA VAL A 632 -15.91 -25.95 31.05
C VAL A 632 -14.56 -26.65 31.10
N THR A 633 -13.55 -26.06 30.46
CA THR A 633 -12.16 -26.48 30.60
C THR A 633 -11.37 -25.48 31.46
N ILE A 634 -10.87 -25.93 32.60
CA ILE A 634 -10.07 -25.11 33.54
C ILE A 634 -8.61 -25.51 33.48
N THR A 635 -7.72 -24.50 33.42
CA THR A 635 -6.27 -24.64 33.58
C THR A 635 -5.82 -23.75 34.74
N GLY A 636 -5.43 -24.32 35.89
CA GLY A 636 -4.89 -23.52 37.00
C GLY A 636 -3.49 -22.97 36.68
N GLY A 637 -2.67 -23.82 36.05
CA GLY A 637 -1.34 -23.48 35.56
C GLY A 637 -0.24 -23.64 36.62
N GLY A 638 -0.39 -23.02 37.78
CA GLY A 638 0.42 -23.38 38.95
C GLY A 638 0.52 -22.33 40.07
N GLY A 639 0.03 -22.71 41.24
CA GLY A 639 0.32 -22.07 42.52
C GLY A 639 -0.40 -22.76 43.67
N SER A 640 -1.64 -22.38 43.97
CA SER A 640 -2.58 -23.20 44.75
C SER A 640 -4.00 -22.74 44.47
N ASP A 641 -4.61 -23.36 43.47
CA ASP A 641 -5.89 -22.97 42.88
C ASP A 641 -7.07 -23.65 43.58
N THR A 642 -8.26 -23.09 43.41
CA THR A 642 -9.49 -23.61 44.00
C THR A 642 -10.64 -23.59 43.00
N VAL A 643 -11.36 -24.69 42.87
CA VAL A 643 -12.55 -24.76 42.00
C VAL A 643 -13.79 -25.11 42.82
N ASP A 644 -14.89 -24.39 42.56
CA ASP A 644 -16.22 -24.62 43.15
C ASP A 644 -17.22 -25.07 42.07
N PHE A 645 -17.95 -26.14 42.37
CA PHE A 645 -18.92 -26.81 41.49
C PHE A 645 -20.33 -26.85 42.10
N SER A 646 -20.62 -26.06 43.12
CA SER A 646 -21.69 -26.34 44.09
C SER A 646 -23.12 -26.43 43.51
N GLU A 647 -23.39 -25.85 42.33
CA GLU A 647 -24.70 -25.93 41.65
C GLU A 647 -24.66 -26.38 40.17
N SER A 648 -23.50 -26.71 39.58
CA SER A 648 -23.39 -27.02 38.14
C SER A 648 -23.75 -28.48 37.79
N ASP A 649 -24.49 -28.69 36.69
CA ASP A 649 -24.79 -30.01 36.07
C ASP A 649 -23.89 -30.30 34.82
N SER A 650 -22.80 -29.55 34.63
CA SER A 650 -21.97 -29.54 33.40
C SER A 650 -20.84 -30.59 33.32
N GLY A 651 -20.32 -30.80 32.10
CA GLY A 651 -19.09 -31.55 31.85
C GLY A 651 -17.85 -30.67 32.09
N VAL A 652 -17.27 -30.78 33.30
CA VAL A 652 -16.04 -30.06 33.63
C VAL A 652 -14.79 -30.90 33.35
N ASN A 653 -13.86 -30.34 32.58
CA ASN A 653 -12.51 -30.84 32.36
C ASN A 653 -11.49 -29.93 33.08
N VAL A 654 -10.49 -30.50 33.76
CA VAL A 654 -9.69 -29.78 34.76
C VAL A 654 -8.23 -30.22 34.73
N ASP A 655 -7.31 -29.29 34.45
CA ASP A 655 -5.85 -29.50 34.50
C ASP A 655 -5.24 -28.63 35.63
N LEU A 656 -4.75 -29.30 36.68
CA LEU A 656 -4.31 -28.72 37.96
C LEU A 656 -3.04 -29.40 38.51
N ASP A 657 -2.30 -28.67 39.34
CA ASP A 657 -1.07 -29.08 40.01
C ASP A 657 -1.33 -29.75 41.40
N LYS A 658 -0.28 -30.24 42.05
CA LYS A 658 -0.35 -30.99 43.32
C LYS A 658 -0.69 -30.15 44.54
N GLN A 659 -0.88 -28.84 44.39
CA GLN A 659 -1.19 -27.89 45.45
C GLN A 659 -2.66 -27.45 45.46
N ASP A 660 -3.44 -27.85 44.46
CA ASP A 660 -4.76 -27.29 44.18
C ASP A 660 -5.90 -28.06 44.88
N ILE A 661 -7.04 -27.41 45.08
CA ILE A 661 -8.08 -27.85 46.03
C ILE A 661 -9.49 -27.75 45.42
N PHE A 662 -10.28 -28.81 45.54
CA PHE A 662 -11.71 -28.79 45.18
C PHE A 662 -12.58 -28.42 46.38
N GLN A 663 -13.49 -27.44 46.23
CA GLN A 663 -14.52 -27.14 47.22
C GLN A 663 -15.90 -27.61 46.75
N SER A 664 -16.43 -28.61 47.46
CA SER A 664 -17.68 -29.34 47.17
C SER A 664 -17.64 -30.22 45.91
N VAL A 665 -18.54 -31.20 45.88
CA VAL A 665 -18.74 -32.16 44.79
C VAL A 665 -20.22 -32.49 44.71
N ASN A 666 -20.89 -32.08 43.64
CA ASN A 666 -22.17 -32.65 43.22
C ASN A 666 -21.90 -33.93 42.39
N THR A 667 -22.76 -34.94 42.48
CA THR A 667 -22.47 -36.28 41.92
C THR A 667 -23.12 -36.55 40.56
N ASN A 668 -23.59 -35.50 39.87
CA ASN A 668 -24.10 -35.56 38.51
C ASN A 668 -23.03 -35.02 37.54
N GLY A 669 -22.79 -35.70 36.42
CA GLY A 669 -21.93 -35.21 35.32
C GLY A 669 -20.41 -35.26 35.54
N LEU A 670 -19.93 -34.96 36.75
CA LEU A 670 -18.51 -34.68 37.05
C LEU A 670 -17.51 -35.76 36.57
N HIS A 671 -16.65 -35.40 35.60
CA HIS A 671 -15.66 -36.30 34.98
C HIS A 671 -14.21 -35.96 35.38
N VAL A 672 -13.95 -35.71 36.68
CA VAL A 672 -12.60 -35.38 37.19
C VAL A 672 -11.58 -36.47 36.83
N MET A 673 -10.66 -36.14 35.93
CA MET A 673 -9.45 -36.93 35.72
C MET A 673 -8.47 -36.64 36.85
N PHE A 674 -8.36 -37.54 37.82
CA PHE A 674 -7.33 -37.46 38.88
C PHE A 674 -5.94 -37.74 38.30
N THR A 675 -5.32 -36.72 37.71
CA THR A 675 -4.09 -36.85 36.90
C THR A 675 -2.82 -37.15 37.70
N ASP A 676 -2.73 -36.80 39.00
CA ASP A 676 -1.41 -36.72 39.66
C ASP A 676 -1.25 -37.29 41.10
N LEU A 677 -2.23 -38.07 41.60
CA LEU A 677 -2.22 -38.61 42.98
C LEU A 677 -1.83 -40.10 43.14
N ILE A 678 -1.18 -40.75 42.16
CA ILE A 678 -0.56 -42.09 42.37
C ILE A 678 0.92 -42.11 41.95
N ALA A 679 1.71 -41.23 42.57
CA ALA A 679 3.17 -41.24 42.43
C ALA A 679 3.95 -41.12 43.75
N ASN A 680 3.28 -40.91 44.90
CA ASN A 680 3.99 -40.70 46.18
C ASN A 680 3.25 -41.16 47.46
N ILE A 681 2.17 -41.97 47.35
CA ILE A 681 1.48 -42.55 48.53
C ILE A 681 2.24 -43.79 49.06
N ILE A 682 3.52 -43.61 49.39
CA ILE A 682 4.35 -44.56 50.16
C ILE A 682 5.29 -43.73 51.07
N GLY A 683 4.75 -42.92 51.98
CA GLY A 683 5.60 -42.12 52.86
C GLY A 683 4.97 -41.23 53.94
N SER A 684 3.70 -40.82 53.83
CA SER A 684 3.06 -39.87 54.77
C SER A 684 1.82 -40.44 55.46
N GLU A 685 1.76 -40.28 56.78
CA GLU A 685 0.58 -40.61 57.60
C GLU A 685 -0.44 -39.46 57.53
N PHE A 686 -1.46 -39.60 56.69
CA PHE A 686 -2.72 -38.85 56.78
C PHE A 686 -3.89 -39.84 56.88
N ASN A 687 -4.90 -39.49 57.66
CA ASN A 687 -5.79 -40.48 58.30
C ASN A 687 -7.29 -40.12 58.15
N ASP A 688 -7.68 -39.65 56.97
CA ASP A 688 -9.07 -39.36 56.60
C ASP A 688 -9.48 -40.09 55.32
N THR A 689 -10.77 -40.38 55.18
CA THR A 689 -11.30 -41.38 54.22
C THR A 689 -12.04 -40.75 53.05
N ILE A 690 -11.45 -40.82 51.86
CA ILE A 690 -12.15 -40.49 50.60
C ILE A 690 -12.96 -41.71 50.16
N TRP A 691 -14.26 -41.52 49.91
CA TRP A 691 -15.15 -42.54 49.36
C TRP A 691 -15.24 -42.39 47.85
N VAL A 692 -14.97 -43.47 47.11
CA VAL A 692 -15.23 -43.56 45.67
C VAL A 692 -16.21 -44.70 45.41
N SER A 693 -17.44 -44.36 45.04
CA SER A 693 -18.47 -45.32 44.61
C SER A 693 -18.80 -45.09 43.15
N CYS A 694 -18.37 -46.00 42.28
CA CYS A 694 -18.57 -45.88 40.83
C CYS A 694 -19.64 -46.87 40.34
N LEU A 695 -20.64 -46.36 39.61
CA LEU A 695 -21.55 -47.12 38.76
C LEU A 695 -21.89 -46.26 37.53
N PRO A 696 -21.83 -46.80 36.30
CA PRO A 696 -22.25 -46.07 35.10
C PRO A 696 -23.77 -46.19 34.89
N MET A 697 -24.48 -45.07 34.71
CA MET A 697 -25.90 -45.07 34.30
C MET A 697 -26.21 -44.05 33.20
N GLY A 698 -25.77 -44.35 31.98
CA GLY A 698 -26.33 -43.77 30.75
C GLY A 698 -27.50 -44.60 30.21
N ARG A 699 -28.59 -44.73 30.96
CA ARG A 699 -29.86 -45.33 30.46
C ARG A 699 -31.07 -44.77 31.19
N ASN A 700 -32.01 -44.22 30.42
CA ASN A 700 -33.36 -43.95 30.89
C ASN A 700 -34.08 -45.28 31.12
N VAL A 701 -34.57 -45.53 32.34
CA VAL A 701 -35.28 -46.76 32.72
C VAL A 701 -36.72 -46.39 33.08
N ASP A 702 -37.66 -46.71 32.19
CA ASP A 702 -39.07 -46.61 32.52
C ASP A 702 -39.44 -47.66 33.59
N GLY A 703 -40.37 -47.30 34.48
CA GLY A 703 -40.57 -47.96 35.78
C GLY A 703 -41.25 -49.34 35.76
N ASN A 704 -40.79 -50.27 34.91
CA ASN A 704 -41.26 -51.66 34.87
C ASN A 704 -40.08 -52.65 34.94
N GLY A 705 -40.01 -53.43 36.02
CA GLY A 705 -38.84 -54.23 36.36
C GLY A 705 -38.65 -55.52 35.55
N SER A 706 -38.07 -55.43 34.35
CA SER A 706 -37.45 -56.59 33.68
C SER A 706 -36.37 -56.19 32.67
N ASP A 707 -35.11 -56.12 33.10
CA ASP A 707 -33.95 -56.30 32.22
C ASP A 707 -32.79 -56.94 33.01
N THR A 708 -31.92 -57.69 32.34
CA THR A 708 -30.87 -58.51 33.00
C THR A 708 -29.47 -58.16 32.53
N VAL A 709 -28.61 -57.73 33.46
CA VAL A 709 -27.23 -57.30 33.17
C VAL A 709 -26.28 -58.52 33.00
N PRO A 710 -25.48 -58.59 31.91
CA PRO A 710 -24.44 -59.60 31.76
C PRO A 710 -23.21 -59.33 32.66
N THR A 711 -22.52 -60.40 33.08
CA THR A 711 -21.21 -60.31 33.74
C THR A 711 -20.09 -60.09 32.73
N GLY A 712 -19.19 -59.14 33.00
CA GLY A 712 -17.93 -58.97 32.27
C GLY A 712 -16.83 -58.50 33.23
N ASP A 713 -15.66 -59.14 33.17
CA ASP A 713 -14.54 -58.89 34.07
C ASP A 713 -13.67 -57.71 33.60
N ILE A 714 -13.06 -56.97 34.54
CA ILE A 714 -12.11 -55.88 34.26
C ILE A 714 -10.68 -56.42 34.29
N LEU A 715 -9.93 -56.18 33.21
CA LEU A 715 -8.51 -56.48 33.10
C LEU A 715 -7.67 -55.28 33.55
N PHE A 716 -6.79 -55.48 34.53
CA PHE A 716 -5.72 -54.52 34.84
C PHE A 716 -4.45 -54.84 34.06
N VAL A 717 -3.81 -53.82 33.48
CA VAL A 717 -2.52 -53.91 32.81
C VAL A 717 -1.54 -52.94 33.47
N ASP A 718 -0.42 -53.45 33.98
CA ASP A 718 0.73 -52.65 34.43
C ASP A 718 1.50 -52.16 33.19
N ALA A 719 1.98 -50.92 33.20
CA ALA A 719 2.80 -50.33 32.15
C ALA A 719 4.19 -50.98 31.98
N HIS A 720 4.48 -52.08 32.66
CA HIS A 720 5.64 -52.94 32.44
C HIS A 720 5.22 -54.37 32.13
N ASN A 721 5.63 -54.88 30.96
CA ASN A 721 5.30 -56.21 30.46
C ASN A 721 5.94 -57.36 31.27
N ARG A 722 5.44 -57.59 32.49
CA ARG A 722 5.77 -58.71 33.38
C ARG A 722 4.49 -59.22 34.03
N MET A 723 4.21 -60.51 33.88
CA MET A 723 3.11 -61.15 34.61
C MET A 723 3.38 -61.10 36.12
N ALA A 724 2.66 -60.24 36.83
CA ALA A 724 2.57 -60.31 38.29
C ALA A 724 1.74 -61.56 38.66
N THR A 725 2.41 -62.64 39.05
CA THR A 725 1.74 -63.83 39.57
C THR A 725 1.09 -63.50 40.92
N VAL A 726 -0.24 -63.38 40.95
CA VAL A 726 -1.01 -63.23 42.18
C VAL A 726 -0.98 -64.55 42.97
N ASP A 727 -0.14 -64.62 44.00
CA ASP A 727 -0.14 -65.74 44.95
C ASP A 727 -1.36 -65.64 45.88
N HIS A 728 -2.47 -66.24 45.43
CA HIS A 728 -3.75 -66.17 46.13
C HIS A 728 -3.86 -67.26 47.20
N MET A 729 -3.24 -67.04 48.36
CA MET A 729 -3.28 -68.03 49.46
C MET A 729 -4.65 -68.13 50.16
N VAL A 730 -5.45 -69.06 49.64
CA VAL A 730 -6.43 -69.92 50.35
C VAL A 730 -7.78 -69.30 50.75
N GLY A 731 -8.80 -69.54 49.92
CA GLY A 731 -10.24 -69.42 50.27
C GLY A 731 -11.03 -70.75 50.32
N GLY A 732 -10.57 -71.80 49.62
CA GLY A 732 -11.08 -73.18 49.71
C GLY A 732 -12.10 -73.62 48.64
N VAL A 733 -12.14 -74.94 48.40
CA VAL A 733 -12.96 -75.70 47.42
C VAL A 733 -12.55 -75.52 45.94
N PRO A 734 -12.23 -76.63 45.20
CA PRO A 734 -11.88 -76.58 43.78
C PRO A 734 -13.08 -76.87 42.85
N VAL A 735 -13.02 -76.37 41.61
CA VAL A 735 -13.88 -76.75 40.47
C VAL A 735 -12.99 -76.94 39.22
N PRO A 736 -13.16 -78.01 38.42
CA PRO A 736 -12.27 -78.33 37.29
C PRO A 736 -12.78 -77.87 35.91
N ASP A 737 -11.82 -77.77 34.98
CA ASP A 737 -11.93 -77.96 33.51
C ASP A 737 -13.00 -77.19 32.70
N ALA A 738 -12.72 -75.91 32.41
CA ALA A 738 -13.05 -75.25 31.14
C ALA A 738 -12.20 -73.96 30.99
N GLY A 739 -11.64 -73.59 29.84
CA GLY A 739 -11.46 -74.29 28.56
C GLY A 739 -10.37 -73.60 27.73
N THR A 740 -9.73 -74.29 26.78
CA THR A 740 -8.55 -73.76 26.08
C THR A 740 -8.89 -72.62 25.10
N VAL A 741 -8.27 -71.45 25.29
CA VAL A 741 -8.19 -70.37 24.28
C VAL A 741 -6.82 -70.43 23.60
N TYR A 742 -6.80 -70.31 22.28
CA TYR A 742 -5.55 -70.23 21.51
C TYR A 742 -5.05 -68.78 21.46
N VAL A 743 -3.82 -68.55 21.93
CA VAL A 743 -3.08 -67.31 21.67
C VAL A 743 -1.98 -67.62 20.66
N VAL A 744 -2.07 -67.06 19.46
CA VAL A 744 -0.96 -67.06 18.50
C VAL A 744 -0.06 -65.89 18.86
N ASN A 745 0.96 -66.13 19.68
CA ASN A 745 1.96 -65.13 20.03
C ASN A 745 3.30 -65.46 19.37
N SER A 746 3.90 -64.47 18.71
CA SER A 746 5.06 -64.62 17.80
C SER A 746 6.39 -64.82 18.54
N GLY A 747 6.52 -65.93 19.27
CA GLY A 747 7.73 -66.25 20.02
C GLY A 747 8.84 -66.87 19.16
N VAL A 748 10.08 -66.42 19.36
CA VAL A 748 11.28 -67.22 19.08
C VAL A 748 11.63 -68.02 20.32
N VAL A 749 11.58 -69.35 20.22
CA VAL A 749 11.93 -70.27 21.31
C VAL A 749 13.45 -70.44 21.38
N THR A 750 14.05 -70.17 22.54
CA THR A 750 15.42 -70.57 22.82
C THR A 750 15.49 -72.04 23.26
N PHE A 751 16.36 -72.80 22.61
CA PHE A 751 16.74 -74.16 23.05
C PHE A 751 18.01 -74.08 23.91
N ASP A 752 18.05 -74.88 24.96
CA ASP A 752 19.12 -74.86 25.97
C ASP A 752 20.17 -75.97 25.74
N ASN A 753 21.42 -75.71 26.16
CA ASN A 753 22.61 -76.57 26.14
C ASN A 753 23.26 -76.95 24.79
N ILE A 754 24.35 -76.27 24.43
CA ILE A 754 25.68 -76.88 24.11
C ILE A 754 26.77 -75.78 24.09
N PRO A 755 28.02 -76.03 24.55
CA PRO A 755 28.97 -74.94 24.87
C PRO A 755 29.99 -74.58 23.78
N THR A 756 30.44 -73.31 23.81
CA THR A 756 31.69 -72.72 23.23
C THR A 756 31.91 -72.80 21.71
N LEU A 757 32.15 -71.63 21.07
CA LEU A 757 33.49 -71.12 20.67
C LEU A 757 33.44 -70.13 19.47
N ASN A 758 34.13 -68.98 19.60
CA ASN A 758 34.67 -68.06 18.57
C ASN A 758 33.91 -67.72 17.27
N THR A 759 33.54 -66.43 17.15
CA THR A 759 33.95 -65.49 16.07
C THR A 759 34.39 -66.05 14.69
N LEU A 760 33.67 -65.69 13.61
CA LEU A 760 34.10 -64.64 12.66
C LEU A 760 33.02 -64.27 11.61
N ASN A 761 33.00 -63.00 11.25
CA ASN A 761 32.57 -62.31 10.01
C ASN A 761 31.55 -62.94 9.02
N ASN A 762 30.50 -62.15 8.73
CA ASN A 762 29.94 -61.83 7.41
C ASN A 762 29.57 -62.99 6.44
N THR A 763 28.27 -63.28 6.32
CA THR A 763 27.61 -63.38 5.00
C THR A 763 26.09 -63.15 5.12
N ALA A 764 25.45 -62.68 4.04
CA ALA A 764 24.05 -62.26 4.02
C ALA A 764 23.04 -63.37 4.36
N ALA A 765 21.94 -62.99 5.01
CA ALA A 765 20.78 -63.83 5.29
C ALA A 765 19.54 -63.27 4.57
N THR A 766 19.48 -63.46 3.25
CA THR A 766 18.33 -63.05 2.44
C THR A 766 17.07 -63.85 2.78
N GLY A 767 15.94 -63.17 2.99
CA GLY A 767 14.62 -63.72 2.71
C GLY A 767 13.72 -64.01 3.91
N PHE A 768 13.04 -62.97 4.39
CA PHE A 768 11.65 -63.09 4.83
C PHE A 768 10.83 -61.89 4.34
N ASN A 769 10.60 -61.84 3.03
CA ASN A 769 9.81 -60.76 2.41
C ASN A 769 8.32 -61.07 2.56
N GLY A 770 7.68 -60.35 3.48
CA GLY A 770 6.23 -60.28 3.68
C GLY A 770 5.94 -58.97 4.40
N GLY A 771 5.27 -58.04 3.71
CA GLY A 771 5.29 -56.61 4.04
C GLY A 771 4.83 -56.26 5.46
N VAL A 772 5.75 -55.67 6.22
CA VAL A 772 5.46 -54.65 7.23
C VAL A 772 5.97 -53.32 6.69
N ASP A 773 5.26 -52.82 5.69
CA ASP A 773 5.50 -51.50 5.09
C ASP A 773 5.18 -50.41 6.13
N GLY A 774 6.03 -49.38 6.25
CA GLY A 774 5.77 -48.22 7.11
C GLY A 774 6.16 -48.33 8.60
N MET A 775 7.12 -49.17 9.00
CA MET A 775 7.71 -49.12 10.35
C MET A 775 9.20 -48.79 10.31
N LEU A 776 9.61 -47.63 10.85
CA LEU A 776 11.00 -47.17 10.85
C LEU A 776 11.90 -48.11 11.66
N ALA A 777 13.12 -48.34 11.19
CA ALA A 777 14.09 -49.21 11.84
C ALA A 777 15.41 -48.46 12.08
N TYR A 778 15.65 -48.02 13.31
CA TYR A 778 16.94 -47.49 13.77
C TYR A 778 17.74 -48.50 14.60
N THR A 779 19.05 -48.33 14.63
CA THR A 779 19.98 -49.07 15.48
C THR A 779 19.81 -48.72 16.97
N THR A 780 20.35 -49.55 17.87
CA THR A 780 20.41 -49.22 19.30
C THR A 780 21.40 -48.09 19.56
N SER A 781 20.95 -46.99 20.19
CA SER A 781 21.75 -45.76 20.32
C SER A 781 23.18 -45.95 20.86
N VAL A 782 24.16 -45.43 20.13
CA VAL A 782 25.55 -45.30 20.59
C VAL A 782 25.69 -43.97 21.33
N ASN A 783 26.45 -43.93 22.43
CA ASN A 783 26.46 -42.82 23.36
C ASN A 783 27.86 -42.20 23.54
N TYR A 784 28.01 -40.93 23.18
CA TYR A 784 29.25 -40.14 23.18
C TYR A 784 29.24 -39.05 24.25
N THR A 785 30.41 -38.61 24.73
CA THR A 785 30.50 -37.56 25.76
C THR A 785 30.27 -36.16 25.18
N SER A 786 29.44 -35.33 25.82
CA SER A 786 29.17 -33.95 25.36
C SER A 786 30.28 -32.94 25.68
N GLY A 787 31.43 -33.38 26.22
CA GLY A 787 32.57 -32.54 26.60
C GLY A 787 32.39 -31.75 27.90
N GLY A 788 31.21 -31.13 28.10
CA GLY A 788 30.77 -30.47 29.33
C GLY A 788 29.45 -31.04 29.89
N THR A 789 28.91 -30.43 30.95
CA THR A 789 27.64 -30.87 31.57
C THR A 789 26.43 -30.06 31.11
N ASN A 790 25.25 -30.70 31.17
CA ASN A 790 23.97 -30.19 30.71
C ASN A 790 24.08 -29.61 29.28
N PRO A 791 24.25 -30.47 28.25
CA PRO A 791 24.19 -30.05 26.86
C PRO A 791 22.86 -29.34 26.56
N GLY A 792 22.93 -28.29 25.72
CA GLY A 792 21.82 -27.43 25.35
C GLY A 792 21.28 -27.80 23.96
N ALA A 793 21.98 -27.30 22.95
CA ALA A 793 21.70 -27.46 21.53
C ALA A 793 22.80 -28.25 20.80
N ILE A 794 22.47 -28.78 19.62
CA ILE A 794 23.35 -29.46 18.67
C ILE A 794 23.18 -28.81 17.29
N ALA A 795 24.28 -28.60 16.56
CA ALA A 795 24.27 -28.44 15.10
C ALA A 795 25.19 -29.50 14.46
N VAL A 796 24.96 -29.80 13.19
CA VAL A 796 25.69 -30.82 12.41
C VAL A 796 25.94 -30.34 10.99
N GLY A 797 27.05 -30.77 10.40
CA GLY A 797 27.54 -30.36 9.09
C GLY A 797 28.99 -30.82 8.93
N ASP A 798 29.53 -30.89 7.72
CA ASP A 798 30.96 -31.18 7.51
C ASP A 798 31.79 -29.96 7.94
N LEU A 799 32.68 -30.13 8.92
CA LEU A 799 33.53 -29.05 9.44
C LEU A 799 35.00 -29.21 9.01
N ASN A 800 35.34 -30.31 8.33
CA ASN A 800 36.73 -30.70 8.04
C ASN A 800 36.99 -31.09 6.56
N GLY A 801 35.96 -31.06 5.72
CA GLY A 801 36.04 -31.29 4.27
C GLY A 801 36.18 -32.77 3.87
N ASP A 802 35.80 -33.72 4.73
CA ASP A 802 35.90 -35.16 4.45
C ASP A 802 34.62 -35.78 3.86
N GLY A 803 33.53 -35.00 3.77
CA GLY A 803 32.25 -35.37 3.18
C GLY A 803 31.25 -36.00 4.13
N TYR A 804 31.50 -36.01 5.44
CA TYR A 804 30.59 -36.56 6.45
C TYR A 804 30.19 -35.51 7.48
N ALA A 805 28.96 -35.60 8.00
CA ALA A 805 28.50 -34.66 9.02
C ALA A 805 29.26 -34.85 10.35
N ASP A 806 29.95 -33.81 10.79
CA ASP A 806 30.48 -33.63 12.14
C ASP A 806 29.41 -33.04 13.08
N MET A 807 29.77 -32.71 14.32
CA MET A 807 28.82 -32.22 15.33
C MET A 807 29.39 -31.14 16.25
N VAL A 808 28.58 -30.11 16.52
CA VAL A 808 28.87 -29.05 17.49
C VAL A 808 27.84 -29.06 18.62
N VAL A 809 28.31 -29.08 19.87
CA VAL A 809 27.48 -29.22 21.08
C VAL A 809 27.75 -28.09 22.08
N THR A 810 26.72 -27.30 22.40
CA THR A 810 26.81 -26.31 23.49
C THR A 810 26.60 -26.97 24.85
N THR A 811 27.43 -26.61 25.84
CA THR A 811 27.32 -27.12 27.22
C THR A 811 27.29 -26.00 28.25
N THR A 812 26.45 -26.19 29.27
CA THR A 812 26.01 -25.06 30.10
C THR A 812 26.60 -25.02 31.51
N GLY A 813 27.43 -26.00 31.90
CA GLY A 813 28.26 -25.92 33.10
C GLY A 813 29.36 -26.97 33.22
N PRO A 814 30.14 -26.91 34.32
CA PRO A 814 30.36 -25.74 35.17
C PRO A 814 31.19 -24.67 34.43
N ARG A 815 31.20 -23.41 34.89
CA ARG A 815 31.85 -22.29 34.15
C ARG A 815 33.37 -22.51 33.93
N PRO A 816 33.95 -22.06 32.80
CA PRO A 816 33.33 -21.34 31.66
C PRO A 816 32.34 -22.23 30.87
N ARG A 817 31.53 -21.63 30.00
CA ARG A 817 30.77 -22.45 29.04
C ARG A 817 31.70 -22.95 27.95
N MET A 818 31.30 -24.03 27.29
CA MET A 818 32.08 -24.65 26.23
C MET A 818 31.17 -24.99 25.05
N ILE A 819 31.62 -24.59 23.87
CA ILE A 819 31.26 -25.18 22.59
C ILE A 819 32.17 -26.40 22.42
N ASN A 820 31.64 -27.53 21.99
CA ASN A 820 32.40 -28.77 21.86
C ASN A 820 32.22 -29.32 20.45
N VAL A 821 33.31 -29.44 19.70
CA VAL A 821 33.32 -30.01 18.35
C VAL A 821 33.67 -31.48 18.46
N LEU A 822 32.87 -32.35 17.87
CA LEU A 822 33.12 -33.77 17.72
C LEU A 822 33.18 -34.06 16.22
N LEU A 823 34.34 -34.50 15.75
CA LEU A 823 34.52 -34.88 14.35
C LEU A 823 34.10 -36.34 14.16
N ASN A 824 33.47 -36.63 13.04
CA ASN A 824 33.05 -37.96 12.61
C ASN A 824 34.25 -38.70 11.97
N ASN A 825 34.00 -39.86 11.39
CA ASN A 825 34.97 -40.63 10.62
C ASN A 825 34.35 -41.41 9.45
N GLY A 826 33.16 -41.01 9.02
CA GLY A 826 32.37 -41.70 7.98
C GLY A 826 31.77 -43.05 8.39
N TYR A 827 31.61 -43.32 9.68
CA TYR A 827 30.95 -44.55 10.18
C TYR A 827 30.02 -44.28 11.38
N GLY A 828 29.61 -43.03 11.61
CA GLY A 828 28.85 -42.62 12.80
C GLY A 828 29.67 -42.70 14.11
N ILE A 829 31.00 -42.70 14.03
CA ILE A 829 31.90 -42.81 15.19
C ILE A 829 32.57 -41.48 15.49
N MET A 830 31.92 -40.71 16.36
CA MET A 830 32.38 -39.40 16.81
C MET A 830 33.68 -39.48 17.63
N SER A 831 34.51 -38.45 17.46
CA SER A 831 35.79 -38.26 18.15
C SER A 831 35.63 -37.94 19.65
N ALA A 832 36.76 -37.81 20.35
CA ALA A 832 36.74 -37.12 21.64
C ALA A 832 36.54 -35.60 21.39
N PRO A 833 35.65 -34.93 22.14
CA PRO A 833 35.31 -33.53 21.88
C PRO A 833 36.49 -32.56 22.07
N THR A 834 36.66 -31.66 21.11
CA THR A 834 37.52 -30.47 21.21
C THR A 834 36.70 -29.33 21.80
N SER A 835 37.03 -28.90 23.02
CA SER A 835 36.25 -27.89 23.76
C SER A 835 36.81 -26.46 23.62
N TYR A 836 36.02 -25.58 23.00
CA TYR A 836 36.27 -24.15 22.89
C TYR A 836 35.56 -23.41 24.04
N ALA A 837 36.33 -22.79 24.93
CA ALA A 837 35.79 -22.09 26.09
C ALA A 837 35.27 -20.69 25.73
N THR A 838 34.11 -20.31 26.28
CA THR A 838 33.55 -18.95 26.19
C THR A 838 33.58 -18.27 27.58
N PRO A 839 34.66 -17.55 27.93
CA PRO A 839 34.77 -16.86 29.22
C PRO A 839 33.65 -15.84 29.43
N SER A 840 33.23 -15.66 30.68
CA SER A 840 32.26 -14.65 31.12
C SER A 840 30.81 -14.73 30.56
N VAL A 841 30.53 -15.54 29.54
CA VAL A 841 29.19 -15.74 28.96
C VAL A 841 28.22 -16.34 29.98
N ARG A 842 27.11 -15.63 30.24
CA ARG A 842 26.17 -15.91 31.35
C ARG A 842 25.14 -16.99 31.04
N ARG A 843 24.71 -17.10 29.79
CA ARG A 843 23.92 -18.18 29.18
C ARG A 843 24.29 -18.27 27.69
N MET A 844 24.12 -19.47 27.14
CA MET A 844 24.09 -19.78 25.71
C MET A 844 22.86 -20.67 25.55
N TYR A 845 22.12 -20.51 24.47
CA TYR A 845 20.84 -21.21 24.25
C TYR A 845 20.87 -22.11 23.03
N ASP A 846 21.63 -21.71 22.02
CA ASP A 846 21.44 -22.12 20.64
C ASP A 846 22.79 -22.18 19.90
N ILE A 847 22.82 -22.84 18.75
CA ILE A 847 24.05 -23.09 17.97
C ILE A 847 23.71 -23.27 16.49
N HIS A 848 24.37 -22.51 15.63
CA HIS A 848 24.18 -22.49 14.18
C HIS A 848 25.50 -22.76 13.47
N LEU A 849 25.43 -23.32 12.26
CA LEU A 849 26.56 -23.55 11.36
C LEU A 849 26.27 -22.84 10.03
N ALA A 850 27.19 -21.97 9.62
CA ALA A 850 27.09 -21.16 8.41
C ALA A 850 28.48 -20.62 8.06
N ASP A 851 28.78 -20.39 6.77
CA ASP A 851 29.97 -19.64 6.35
C ASP A 851 29.69 -18.14 6.57
N VAL A 852 30.36 -17.49 7.53
CA VAL A 852 30.10 -16.08 7.88
C VAL A 852 31.30 -15.15 7.69
N ASP A 853 32.34 -15.58 6.98
CA ASP A 853 33.31 -14.67 6.37
C ASP A 853 33.61 -14.87 4.87
N GLY A 854 32.97 -15.86 4.25
CA GLY A 854 32.94 -16.07 2.80
C GLY A 854 34.11 -16.92 2.28
N ASP A 855 34.75 -17.74 3.12
CA ASP A 855 35.89 -18.57 2.73
C ASP A 855 35.51 -19.98 2.23
N GLY A 856 34.26 -20.41 2.49
CA GLY A 856 33.67 -21.69 2.07
C GLY A 856 33.60 -22.77 3.16
N ASP A 857 34.18 -22.55 4.34
CA ASP A 857 34.09 -23.48 5.47
C ASP A 857 32.94 -23.11 6.44
N LEU A 858 32.33 -24.11 7.10
CA LEU A 858 31.24 -23.85 8.06
C LEU A 858 31.78 -23.33 9.40
N ASP A 859 31.48 -22.07 9.73
CA ASP A 859 31.75 -21.44 11.01
C ASP A 859 30.70 -21.79 12.07
N ILE A 860 31.00 -21.47 13.34
CA ILE A 860 30.08 -21.64 14.46
C ILE A 860 29.56 -20.29 14.96
N VAL A 861 28.24 -20.09 14.87
CA VAL A 861 27.53 -18.92 15.42
C VAL A 861 26.70 -19.34 16.63
N SER A 862 26.76 -18.58 17.74
CA SER A 862 25.96 -18.86 18.94
C SER A 862 25.55 -17.60 19.69
N ALA A 863 24.25 -17.45 19.98
CA ALA A 863 23.74 -16.33 20.77
C ALA A 863 23.76 -16.59 22.28
N GLY A 864 24.13 -15.55 23.04
CA GLY A 864 24.24 -15.60 24.48
C GLY A 864 24.18 -14.22 25.14
N SER A 865 24.71 -14.14 26.36
CA SER A 865 24.81 -12.84 27.06
C SER A 865 26.13 -12.67 27.80
N LEU A 866 26.90 -11.67 27.37
CA LEU A 866 28.09 -11.18 28.06
C LEU A 866 27.73 -9.88 28.80
N SER A 867 28.09 -9.77 30.09
CA SER A 867 27.87 -8.56 30.92
C SER A 867 26.41 -8.04 31.03
N ARG A 868 25.40 -8.87 30.72
CA ARG A 868 23.95 -8.54 30.57
C ARG A 868 23.55 -7.87 29.25
N LEU A 869 24.48 -7.68 28.31
CA LEU A 869 24.12 -7.36 26.94
C LEU A 869 23.67 -8.63 26.21
N VAL A 870 22.91 -8.49 25.12
CA VAL A 870 22.82 -9.54 24.09
C VAL A 870 24.16 -9.63 23.37
N THR A 871 24.60 -10.84 23.00
CA THR A 871 25.93 -11.06 22.42
C THR A 871 25.92 -12.26 21.48
N VAL A 872 26.29 -12.02 20.22
CA VAL A 872 26.63 -13.06 19.24
C VAL A 872 28.08 -13.50 19.48
N ILE A 873 28.34 -14.79 19.35
CA ILE A 873 29.64 -15.42 19.57
C ILE A 873 29.97 -16.22 18.31
N THR A 874 30.99 -15.76 17.58
CA THR A 874 31.43 -16.38 16.32
C THR A 874 32.76 -17.09 16.55
N LEU A 875 32.90 -18.31 16.04
CA LEU A 875 34.18 -19.01 15.96
C LEU A 875 34.39 -19.37 14.50
N LEU A 876 35.38 -18.73 13.86
CA LEU A 876 35.77 -19.02 12.48
C LEU A 876 36.46 -20.38 12.39
N ASN A 877 36.18 -21.14 11.34
CA ASN A 877 36.83 -22.43 11.04
C ASN A 877 38.27 -22.21 10.52
N ASN A 878 38.97 -23.29 10.16
CA ASN A 878 40.29 -23.28 9.50
C ASN A 878 40.39 -24.40 8.43
N GLY A 879 39.25 -24.92 7.95
CA GLY A 879 39.15 -26.01 6.97
C GLY A 879 39.62 -27.39 7.44
N ASP A 880 39.78 -27.60 8.75
CA ASP A 880 40.25 -28.87 9.33
C ASP A 880 39.48 -29.31 10.59
N GLY A 881 38.30 -28.72 10.82
CA GLY A 881 37.49 -28.94 12.03
C GLY A 881 38.07 -28.29 13.28
N THR A 882 39.11 -27.46 13.15
CA THR A 882 39.62 -26.62 14.24
C THR A 882 39.25 -25.16 14.06
N PHE A 883 38.90 -24.51 15.18
CA PHE A 883 38.34 -23.16 15.19
C PHE A 883 39.27 -22.13 15.84
N SER A 884 39.14 -20.90 15.34
CA SER A 884 39.79 -19.69 15.86
C SER A 884 39.28 -19.27 17.24
N ALA A 885 39.92 -18.26 17.84
CA ALA A 885 39.49 -17.72 19.13
C ALA A 885 38.13 -16.99 18.99
N PRO A 886 37.18 -17.18 19.93
CA PRO A 886 35.84 -16.59 19.79
C PRO A 886 35.81 -15.06 19.65
N ILE A 887 35.13 -14.60 18.61
CA ILE A 887 34.73 -13.21 18.36
C ILE A 887 33.46 -12.92 19.18
N TYR A 888 33.27 -11.68 19.61
CA TYR A 888 32.14 -11.27 20.46
C TYR A 888 31.52 -9.96 19.96
N SER A 889 30.39 -10.05 19.26
CA SER A 889 29.60 -8.89 18.82
C SER A 889 28.48 -8.60 19.81
N GLN A 890 28.35 -7.35 20.24
CA GLN A 890 27.43 -6.95 21.31
C GLN A 890 26.46 -5.87 20.85
N THR A 891 25.17 -6.12 21.03
CA THR A 891 24.13 -5.06 20.95
C THR A 891 24.30 -4.02 22.05
N ASN A 892 23.64 -2.88 21.91
CA ASN A 892 23.50 -1.88 22.97
C ASN A 892 22.52 -2.30 24.09
N VAL A 893 21.93 -3.51 24.02
CA VAL A 893 20.66 -3.86 24.69
C VAL A 893 20.85 -4.74 25.92
N ARG A 894 20.31 -4.29 27.05
CA ARG A 894 20.47 -4.93 28.37
C ARG A 894 19.35 -5.94 28.66
N SER A 895 19.53 -7.19 28.27
CA SER A 895 18.58 -8.25 28.62
C SER A 895 18.71 -8.65 30.11
N ASN A 896 17.69 -8.34 30.91
CA ASN A 896 17.60 -8.78 32.30
C ASN A 896 17.21 -10.25 32.45
N LEU A 897 16.56 -10.81 31.42
CA LEU A 897 16.12 -12.21 31.36
C LEU A 897 17.04 -13.10 30.51
N GLY A 898 17.92 -12.49 29.68
CA GLY A 898 18.78 -13.13 28.68
C GLY A 898 18.21 -13.07 27.26
N VAL A 899 19.05 -13.40 26.27
CA VAL A 899 18.61 -13.95 24.97
C VAL A 899 17.77 -15.20 25.22
N VAL A 900 16.86 -15.54 24.30
CA VAL A 900 16.14 -16.82 24.33
C VAL A 900 16.33 -17.65 23.06
N ALA A 901 16.46 -17.00 21.90
CA ALA A 901 16.59 -17.64 20.59
C ALA A 901 17.47 -16.82 19.62
N SER A 902 17.88 -17.44 18.51
CA SER A 902 18.60 -16.81 17.40
C SER A 902 18.36 -17.58 16.09
N ALA A 903 18.63 -16.96 14.94
CA ALA A 903 18.75 -17.63 13.65
C ALA A 903 19.83 -16.92 12.81
N VAL A 904 20.24 -17.54 11.70
CA VAL A 904 21.24 -17.03 10.76
C VAL A 904 20.71 -17.19 9.33
N GLY A 905 20.96 -16.23 8.45
CA GLY A 905 20.56 -16.28 7.03
C GLY A 905 20.75 -14.92 6.34
N ASN A 906 20.77 -14.93 5.01
CA ASN A 906 20.75 -13.72 4.17
C ASN A 906 19.38 -13.04 4.30
N ILE A 907 19.34 -11.79 4.78
CA ILE A 907 18.09 -11.07 5.08
C ILE A 907 17.84 -9.87 4.17
N ASP A 908 18.88 -9.15 3.76
CA ASP A 908 18.77 -7.97 2.88
C ASP A 908 19.14 -8.25 1.42
N GLY A 909 19.60 -9.48 1.10
CA GLY A 909 19.98 -9.87 -0.24
C GLY A 909 21.41 -9.52 -0.65
N ASP A 910 22.24 -8.95 0.25
CA ASP A 910 23.63 -8.60 -0.09
C ASP A 910 24.57 -9.83 -0.23
N ASN A 911 24.11 -11.01 0.21
CA ASN A 911 24.80 -12.31 0.23
C ASN A 911 25.85 -12.49 1.34
N ALA A 912 25.95 -11.56 2.30
CA ALA A 912 26.36 -11.91 3.64
C ALA A 912 25.26 -12.73 4.35
N LEU A 913 25.48 -13.05 5.63
CA LEU A 913 24.53 -13.79 6.46
C LEU A 913 24.38 -13.10 7.81
N GLU A 914 23.17 -12.65 8.11
CA GLU A 914 22.82 -11.83 9.26
C GLU A 914 22.51 -12.73 10.46
N VAL A 915 22.64 -12.19 11.67
CA VAL A 915 22.34 -12.95 12.91
C VAL A 915 21.23 -12.27 13.70
N ILE A 916 19.99 -12.71 13.50
CA ILE A 916 18.86 -12.22 14.31
C ILE A 916 18.89 -12.83 15.71
N VAL A 917 18.66 -12.00 16.73
CA VAL A 917 18.73 -12.43 18.14
C VAL A 917 17.49 -12.03 18.93
N GLY A 918 16.69 -13.03 19.29
CA GLY A 918 15.46 -12.87 20.05
C GLY A 918 15.69 -12.66 21.55
N ASN A 919 15.16 -11.57 22.09
CA ASN A 919 15.03 -11.36 23.53
C ASN A 919 13.55 -11.32 23.97
N SER A 920 13.29 -11.13 25.27
CA SER A 920 11.95 -11.27 25.86
C SER A 920 10.83 -10.33 25.36
N ARG A 921 11.10 -9.38 24.45
CA ARG A 921 10.14 -8.38 23.93
C ARG A 921 10.33 -7.94 22.46
N ARG A 922 11.45 -8.30 21.82
CA ARG A 922 11.83 -7.84 20.47
C ARG A 922 12.97 -8.69 19.92
N ILE A 923 13.19 -8.55 18.62
CA ILE A 923 14.34 -9.10 17.89
C ILE A 923 15.33 -7.95 17.65
N GLU A 924 16.62 -8.24 17.70
CA GLU A 924 17.67 -7.36 17.19
C GLU A 924 18.23 -8.02 15.92
N VAL A 925 18.34 -7.29 14.81
CA VAL A 925 19.10 -7.71 13.62
C VAL A 925 20.57 -7.34 13.82
N MET A 926 21.48 -8.15 13.28
CA MET A 926 22.93 -7.98 13.44
C MET A 926 23.66 -8.31 12.14
N ASP A 927 23.98 -7.28 11.37
CA ASP A 927 24.58 -7.38 10.03
C ASP A 927 26.05 -7.78 10.11
N ASN A 928 26.52 -8.44 9.06
CA ASN A 928 27.89 -8.93 8.98
C ASN A 928 28.86 -7.82 8.54
N ALA A 929 29.66 -7.29 9.47
CA ALA A 929 30.72 -6.32 9.15
C ALA A 929 32.01 -6.99 8.62
N GLY A 930 31.94 -8.27 8.23
CA GLY A 930 33.02 -9.07 7.66
C GLY A 930 33.90 -9.76 8.70
N GLY A 931 34.49 -10.90 8.34
CA GLY A 931 35.38 -11.66 9.22
C GLY A 931 34.67 -12.24 10.45
N GLY A 932 33.40 -12.66 10.30
CA GLY A 932 32.57 -13.18 11.38
C GLY A 932 32.26 -12.18 12.50
N ALA A 933 32.42 -10.87 12.25
CA ALA A 933 32.16 -9.81 13.21
C ALA A 933 30.89 -9.05 12.85
N PHE A 934 29.86 -9.15 13.70
CA PHE A 934 28.57 -8.52 13.49
C PHE A 934 28.45 -7.13 14.14
N VAL A 935 27.69 -6.22 13.52
CA VAL A 935 27.23 -4.96 14.11
C VAL A 935 25.76 -5.07 14.55
N GLN A 936 25.13 -3.98 14.99
CA GLN A 936 23.69 -3.92 15.25
C GLN A 936 23.09 -2.83 14.36
N ASP A 937 22.07 -3.20 13.62
CA ASP A 937 21.23 -2.29 12.83
C ASP A 937 19.77 -2.34 13.32
N ALA A 938 18.88 -3.00 12.59
CA ALA A 938 17.44 -2.97 12.80
C ALA A 938 16.94 -3.65 14.10
N VAL A 939 15.70 -3.31 14.48
CA VAL A 939 15.02 -3.82 15.67
C VAL A 939 13.56 -4.10 15.34
N VAL A 940 13.18 -5.37 15.32
CA VAL A 940 11.81 -5.80 14.99
C VAL A 940 10.98 -5.99 16.26
N LEU A 941 9.82 -5.33 16.32
CA LEU A 941 8.84 -5.47 17.38
C LEU A 941 7.82 -6.56 17.00
N THR A 942 7.43 -7.40 17.95
CA THR A 942 6.57 -8.59 17.70
C THR A 942 5.34 -8.64 18.60
N GLY A 943 5.06 -7.57 19.35
CA GLY A 943 4.04 -7.48 20.43
C GLY A 943 4.26 -8.39 21.65
N ALA A 944 4.83 -9.57 21.42
CA ALA A 944 4.78 -10.73 22.29
C ALA A 944 5.72 -10.68 23.50
N ARG A 945 5.35 -11.43 24.55
CA ARG A 945 6.10 -11.50 25.80
C ARG A 945 6.73 -12.88 25.96
N THR A 946 8.05 -12.91 25.78
CA THR A 946 8.95 -14.09 25.75
C THR A 946 8.76 -15.04 24.56
N LEU A 947 9.56 -14.77 23.52
CA LEU A 947 9.90 -15.68 22.43
C LEU A 947 10.55 -16.98 22.97
N ARG A 948 10.40 -18.10 22.26
CA ARG A 948 10.96 -19.43 22.62
C ARG A 948 12.09 -19.90 21.73
N GLN A 949 11.88 -19.76 20.44
CA GLN A 949 12.72 -20.16 19.30
C GLN A 949 12.45 -19.10 18.22
N ILE A 950 13.34 -18.98 17.25
CA ILE A 950 13.06 -18.36 15.95
C ILE A 950 13.46 -19.39 14.90
N GLN A 951 12.69 -19.52 13.82
CA GLN A 951 13.11 -20.19 12.61
C GLN A 951 12.83 -19.25 11.44
N MET A 952 13.75 -19.19 10.48
CA MET A 952 13.55 -18.52 9.19
C MET A 952 13.55 -19.56 8.06
N VAL A 953 12.97 -19.23 6.92
CA VAL A 953 13.07 -20.03 5.69
C VAL A 953 12.92 -19.13 4.45
N ASP A 954 13.71 -19.44 3.42
CA ASP A 954 13.57 -19.03 2.02
C ASP A 954 12.41 -19.84 1.41
N THR A 955 11.39 -19.18 0.84
CA THR A 955 10.16 -19.85 0.40
C THR A 955 9.97 -19.93 -1.10
N ASP A 956 10.68 -19.14 -1.91
CA ASP A 956 10.61 -19.20 -3.38
C ASP A 956 11.91 -19.67 -4.07
N GLY A 957 13.02 -19.67 -3.34
CA GLY A 957 14.33 -20.15 -3.78
C GLY A 957 15.27 -19.09 -4.36
N ASP A 958 15.01 -17.79 -4.15
CA ASP A 958 15.91 -16.72 -4.59
C ASP A 958 17.20 -16.59 -3.75
N GLY A 959 17.21 -17.12 -2.52
CA GLY A 959 18.32 -17.09 -1.57
C GLY A 959 18.18 -16.06 -0.43
N ILE A 960 17.05 -15.36 -0.33
CA ILE A 960 16.70 -14.45 0.77
C ILE A 960 15.76 -15.16 1.76
N MET A 961 15.84 -14.83 3.05
CA MET A 961 14.90 -15.33 4.05
C MET A 961 13.55 -14.59 3.95
N ASP A 962 12.53 -15.25 3.41
CA ASP A 962 11.15 -14.75 3.25
C ASP A 962 10.33 -14.74 4.55
N LEU A 963 10.41 -15.83 5.32
CA LEU A 963 9.39 -16.16 6.32
C LEU A 963 10.02 -16.50 7.67
N MET A 964 9.50 -15.92 8.75
CA MET A 964 9.99 -16.13 10.12
C MET A 964 8.87 -16.55 11.08
N ALA A 965 9.02 -17.71 11.72
CA ALA A 965 8.06 -18.24 12.70
C ALA A 965 8.60 -18.16 14.14
N ILE A 966 7.77 -17.62 15.05
CA ILE A 966 8.16 -17.25 16.41
C ILE A 966 7.14 -17.75 17.45
N PRO A 967 7.38 -18.91 18.10
CA PRO A 967 6.57 -19.37 19.22
C PRO A 967 6.69 -18.48 20.47
N ASN A 968 5.55 -17.92 20.91
CA ASN A 968 5.42 -16.98 22.02
C ASN A 968 4.80 -17.63 23.27
N LYS A 969 5.29 -17.27 24.46
CA LYS A 969 4.79 -17.86 25.72
C LYS A 969 3.57 -17.13 26.33
N VAL A 970 3.42 -15.83 26.09
CA VAL A 970 2.31 -15.00 26.57
C VAL A 970 2.01 -13.88 25.55
N PRO A 971 0.82 -13.84 24.92
CA PRO A 971 -0.17 -14.94 24.84
C PRO A 971 0.43 -16.21 24.20
N SER A 972 -0.33 -17.32 24.20
CA SER A 972 0.10 -18.58 23.57
C SER A 972 -0.12 -18.51 22.06
N THR A 973 0.78 -17.85 21.34
CA THR A 973 0.68 -17.62 19.90
C THR A 973 1.95 -18.03 19.16
N VAL A 974 1.88 -18.11 17.84
CA VAL A 974 3.03 -18.04 16.94
C VAL A 974 2.92 -16.72 16.16
N SER A 975 3.85 -15.79 16.38
CA SER A 975 3.99 -14.66 15.46
C SER A 975 4.68 -15.15 14.20
N ILE A 976 4.15 -14.75 13.06
CA ILE A 976 4.66 -15.07 11.73
C ILE A 976 4.96 -13.74 11.05
N LEU A 977 6.19 -13.55 10.61
CA LEU A 977 6.65 -12.34 9.95
C LEU A 977 7.07 -12.67 8.52
N ARG A 978 6.91 -11.71 7.62
CA ARG A 978 7.33 -11.81 6.22
C ARG A 978 8.33 -10.71 5.89
N ASN A 979 9.37 -11.05 5.14
CA ASN A 979 10.27 -10.13 4.47
C ASN A 979 9.68 -9.80 3.09
N PRO A 980 9.40 -8.53 2.74
CA PRO A 980 8.77 -8.17 1.47
C PRO A 980 9.77 -8.03 0.31
N GLY A 981 11.08 -8.03 0.57
CA GLY A 981 12.12 -7.99 -0.45
C GLY A 981 13.53 -7.79 0.11
N ALA A 982 14.46 -7.40 -0.77
CA ALA A 982 15.88 -7.17 -0.50
C ALA A 982 16.15 -5.82 0.22
N ASP A 983 15.35 -5.51 1.24
CA ASP A 983 15.55 -4.38 2.15
C ASP A 983 15.55 -4.81 3.64
N GLY A 984 15.34 -6.10 3.91
CA GLY A 984 15.40 -6.71 5.24
C GLY A 984 14.26 -6.33 6.20
N ASN A 985 13.23 -5.62 5.71
CA ASN A 985 12.17 -5.05 6.53
C ASN A 985 11.08 -6.06 6.90
N TRP A 986 11.35 -6.88 7.91
CA TRP A 986 10.40 -7.85 8.47
C TRP A 986 9.09 -7.22 8.98
N VAL A 987 8.00 -7.43 8.24
CA VAL A 987 6.63 -7.03 8.59
C VAL A 987 5.93 -8.15 9.37
N LEU A 988 5.11 -7.80 10.36
CA LEU A 988 4.24 -8.76 11.05
C LEU A 988 3.09 -9.17 10.13
N ASN A 989 3.02 -10.47 9.81
CA ASN A 989 2.12 -11.02 8.80
C ASN A 989 0.90 -11.71 9.44
N SER A 990 1.10 -12.52 10.49
CA SER A 990 0.00 -13.09 11.27
C SER A 990 0.42 -13.44 12.71
N VAL A 991 -0.54 -13.57 13.62
CA VAL A 991 -0.32 -13.95 15.04
C VAL A 991 -1.28 -15.07 15.43
N VAL A 992 -1.03 -16.27 14.92
CA VAL A 992 -1.94 -17.42 15.11
C VAL A 992 -1.90 -17.91 16.56
N ARG A 993 -3.06 -18.05 17.20
CA ARG A 993 -3.17 -18.61 18.54
C ARG A 993 -3.07 -20.13 18.56
N VAL A 994 -2.42 -20.68 19.58
CA VAL A 994 -2.31 -22.14 19.80
C VAL A 994 -2.77 -22.52 21.21
N ASN A 995 -3.50 -23.64 21.34
CA ASN A 995 -4.33 -23.96 22.51
C ASN A 995 -3.56 -24.07 23.84
N LYS A 996 -2.23 -24.25 23.81
CA LYS A 996 -1.35 -24.31 24.99
C LYS A 996 0.01 -23.72 24.64
N VAL A 997 0.65 -23.10 25.63
CA VAL A 997 1.98 -22.46 25.56
C VAL A 997 2.95 -23.19 24.60
N PRO A 998 3.32 -22.61 23.45
CA PRO A 998 4.27 -23.25 22.54
C PRO A 998 5.69 -23.27 23.13
N THR A 999 6.51 -24.17 22.59
CA THR A 999 7.86 -24.45 23.08
C THR A 999 8.94 -24.48 22.01
N SER A 1000 8.60 -24.92 20.80
CA SER A 1000 9.50 -25.05 19.65
C SER A 1000 8.65 -25.25 18.39
N VAL A 1001 9.13 -24.76 17.24
CA VAL A 1001 8.52 -24.89 15.90
C VAL A 1001 9.46 -25.58 14.93
N ALA A 1002 8.89 -26.20 13.90
CA ALA A 1002 9.60 -26.70 12.72
C ALA A 1002 8.80 -26.34 11.47
N MET A 1003 9.42 -25.60 10.54
CA MET A 1003 8.83 -25.28 9.23
C MET A 1003 9.26 -26.28 8.16
N ALA A 1004 8.31 -26.81 7.39
CA ALA A 1004 8.53 -27.67 6.23
C ALA A 1004 7.21 -27.86 5.43
N ASP A 1005 7.30 -28.27 4.16
CA ASP A 1005 6.14 -28.80 3.42
C ASP A 1005 5.73 -30.17 3.99
N PHE A 1006 4.55 -30.24 4.65
CA PHE A 1006 3.95 -31.47 5.20
C PHE A 1006 2.75 -31.97 4.38
N ASN A 1007 2.27 -31.18 3.42
CA ASN A 1007 1.05 -31.46 2.66
C ASN A 1007 1.33 -31.87 1.18
N ALA A 1008 2.53 -31.60 0.69
CA ALA A 1008 3.06 -31.79 -0.67
C ALA A 1008 2.43 -30.89 -1.77
N ASP A 1009 2.05 -29.64 -1.43
CA ASP A 1009 1.60 -28.60 -2.37
C ASP A 1009 2.70 -27.60 -2.80
N GLY A 1010 3.85 -27.61 -2.12
CA GLY A 1010 4.99 -26.73 -2.40
C GLY A 1010 5.10 -25.50 -1.49
N LEU A 1011 4.19 -25.31 -0.53
CA LEU A 1011 4.28 -24.28 0.51
C LEU A 1011 4.83 -24.84 1.83
N TYR A 1012 5.42 -23.99 2.66
CA TYR A 1012 5.90 -24.33 3.99
C TYR A 1012 4.79 -24.23 5.05
N GLU A 1013 4.51 -25.33 5.75
CA GLU A 1013 3.73 -25.33 7.00
C GLU A 1013 4.61 -25.08 8.24
N ILE A 1014 3.97 -24.70 9.36
CA ILE A 1014 4.61 -24.58 10.67
C ILE A 1014 4.05 -25.65 11.63
N ALA A 1015 4.86 -26.64 12.00
CA ALA A 1015 4.53 -27.60 13.05
C ALA A 1015 4.92 -27.04 14.44
N VAL A 1016 3.93 -26.82 15.31
CA VAL A 1016 4.07 -26.21 16.64
C VAL A 1016 4.01 -27.26 17.74
N SER A 1017 5.04 -27.29 18.60
CA SER A 1017 5.09 -28.18 19.76
C SER A 1017 4.74 -27.48 21.08
N ASN A 1018 3.69 -27.96 21.73
CA ASN A 1018 3.02 -27.27 22.85
C ASN A 1018 3.39 -27.86 24.22
N CYS A 1019 3.57 -27.00 25.23
CA CYS A 1019 4.02 -27.39 26.57
C CYS A 1019 2.96 -28.20 27.31
N SER A 1020 3.35 -29.35 27.89
CA SER A 1020 2.47 -30.27 28.64
C SER A 1020 1.32 -30.91 27.83
N SER A 1021 1.07 -30.42 26.62
CA SER A 1021 0.04 -30.90 25.70
C SER A 1021 0.35 -32.28 25.13
N ASN A 1022 -0.69 -32.94 24.62
CA ASN A 1022 -0.60 -34.09 23.70
C ASN A 1022 -1.18 -33.77 22.30
N VAL A 1023 -1.39 -32.48 22.04
CA VAL A 1023 -1.88 -31.89 20.79
C VAL A 1023 -0.76 -31.06 20.18
N PHE A 1024 -0.34 -31.46 18.98
CA PHE A 1024 0.46 -30.62 18.10
C PHE A 1024 -0.47 -29.74 17.27
N THR A 1025 0.02 -28.60 16.83
CA THR A 1025 -0.73 -27.71 15.94
C THR A 1025 0.06 -27.59 14.65
N VAL A 1026 -0.54 -27.94 13.51
CA VAL A 1026 0.01 -27.63 12.19
C VAL A 1026 -0.67 -26.37 11.71
N LEU A 1027 0.12 -25.34 11.39
CA LEU A 1027 -0.34 -24.12 10.74
C LEU A 1027 0.00 -24.19 9.27
N ALA A 1028 -0.95 -23.85 8.40
CA ALA A 1028 -0.75 -23.76 6.96
C ALA A 1028 -1.25 -22.42 6.42
N SER A 1029 -0.88 -22.13 5.19
CA SER A 1029 -1.36 -20.98 4.42
C SER A 1029 -1.47 -21.35 2.95
N SER A 1030 -2.38 -20.70 2.22
CA SER A 1030 -2.58 -20.89 0.78
C SER A 1030 -1.67 -19.99 -0.10
N ALA A 1031 -1.06 -18.97 0.49
CA ALA A 1031 -0.21 -17.98 -0.22
C ALA A 1031 0.79 -17.27 0.73
N TYR A 1032 1.08 -17.86 1.89
CA TYR A 1032 1.77 -17.26 3.04
C TYR A 1032 1.12 -16.02 3.66
N THR A 1033 -0.02 -15.52 3.17
CA THR A 1033 -0.74 -14.37 3.75
C THR A 1033 -1.56 -14.80 4.98
N ASN A 1034 -2.54 -15.68 4.79
CA ASN A 1034 -3.53 -16.02 5.81
C ASN A 1034 -3.12 -17.37 6.43
N TRP A 1035 -2.88 -17.41 7.74
CA TRP A 1035 -2.37 -18.60 8.44
C TRP A 1035 -3.40 -19.20 9.38
N TYR A 1036 -3.80 -20.45 9.10
CA TYR A 1036 -4.87 -21.14 9.81
C TYR A 1036 -4.40 -22.47 10.38
N ILE A 1037 -5.18 -23.02 11.32
CA ILE A 1037 -4.89 -24.30 11.97
C ILE A 1037 -5.34 -25.45 11.06
N GLN A 1038 -4.42 -25.94 10.22
CA GLN A 1038 -4.68 -27.02 9.28
C GLN A 1038 -4.98 -28.36 9.97
N SER A 1039 -4.27 -28.68 11.07
CA SER A 1039 -4.59 -29.87 11.86
C SER A 1039 -4.18 -29.77 13.34
N GLN A 1040 -4.94 -30.45 14.20
CA GLN A 1040 -4.65 -30.61 15.63
C GLN A 1040 -4.62 -32.08 16.06
N PRO A 1041 -3.63 -32.90 15.60
CA PRO A 1041 -3.61 -34.33 15.88
C PRO A 1041 -3.41 -34.61 17.39
N VAL A 1042 -4.43 -35.23 18.00
CA VAL A 1042 -4.52 -35.51 19.45
C VAL A 1042 -3.99 -36.91 19.77
N PHE A 1043 -2.72 -37.01 20.14
CA PHE A 1043 -2.09 -38.32 20.36
C PHE A 1043 -2.34 -38.84 21.79
N SER A 1044 -3.29 -39.79 21.90
CA SER A 1044 -3.75 -40.31 23.19
C SER A 1044 -2.68 -41.05 24.03
N GLU A 1045 -1.57 -41.46 23.41
CA GLU A 1045 -0.42 -42.09 24.10
C GLU A 1045 0.68 -41.09 24.51
N LEU A 1046 0.77 -39.89 23.91
CA LEU A 1046 1.85 -38.92 24.16
C LEU A 1046 1.64 -37.98 25.37
N ARG A 1047 0.61 -38.25 26.19
CA ARG A 1047 0.18 -37.46 27.36
C ARG A 1047 1.34 -36.87 28.15
N THR A 1048 1.32 -35.56 28.42
CA THR A 1048 2.29 -34.82 29.25
C THR A 1048 3.78 -34.95 28.84
N ALA A 1049 4.06 -35.11 27.55
CA ALA A 1049 5.40 -34.89 27.02
C ALA A 1049 5.79 -33.40 27.13
N ARG A 1050 6.81 -33.06 27.91
CA ARG A 1050 7.54 -31.82 27.69
C ARG A 1050 8.47 -32.02 26.49
N SER A 1051 7.99 -31.65 25.31
CA SER A 1051 8.88 -31.38 24.17
C SER A 1051 9.84 -30.24 24.54
N ARG A 1052 11.02 -30.26 23.91
CA ARG A 1052 12.03 -29.20 24.03
C ARG A 1052 12.62 -28.77 22.69
N ALA A 1053 12.41 -29.58 21.66
CA ALA A 1053 12.76 -29.35 20.27
C ALA A 1053 11.81 -30.20 19.41
N ILE A 1054 11.32 -29.62 18.33
CA ILE A 1054 10.74 -30.31 17.17
C ILE A 1054 11.65 -30.01 15.97
N THR A 1055 11.75 -30.94 15.02
CA THR A 1055 12.46 -30.74 13.75
C THR A 1055 11.78 -31.59 12.66
N ALA A 1056 12.00 -31.23 11.40
CA ALA A 1056 11.38 -31.84 10.23
C ALA A 1056 12.45 -32.35 9.26
N ALA A 1057 12.28 -33.56 8.73
CA ALA A 1057 13.17 -34.17 7.72
C ALA A 1057 12.53 -35.41 7.10
N ASP A 1058 12.79 -35.70 5.82
CA ASP A 1058 12.44 -36.98 5.17
C ASP A 1058 13.31 -38.13 5.70
N ILE A 1059 13.00 -38.63 6.89
CA ILE A 1059 13.77 -39.71 7.53
C ILE A 1059 13.43 -41.07 6.96
N ASN A 1060 12.28 -41.22 6.30
CA ASN A 1060 11.88 -42.49 5.70
C ASN A 1060 12.47 -42.66 4.28
N GLY A 1061 12.42 -41.63 3.45
CA GLY A 1061 12.91 -41.56 2.07
C GLY A 1061 11.81 -41.55 1.00
N ASP A 1062 10.60 -41.06 1.30
CA ASP A 1062 9.48 -40.98 0.34
C ASP A 1062 9.24 -39.59 -0.27
N GLY A 1063 10.08 -38.61 0.07
CA GLY A 1063 10.02 -37.25 -0.45
C GLY A 1063 9.10 -36.31 0.34
N LYS A 1064 8.72 -36.66 1.58
CA LYS A 1064 7.89 -35.84 2.47
C LYS A 1064 8.63 -35.57 3.77
N MET A 1065 8.33 -34.43 4.42
CA MET A 1065 9.02 -34.05 5.65
C MET A 1065 8.36 -34.68 6.88
N ASP A 1066 8.98 -35.71 7.45
CA ASP A 1066 8.52 -36.35 8.69
C ASP A 1066 8.88 -35.49 9.92
N LEU A 1067 8.15 -35.65 11.03
CA LEU A 1067 8.39 -34.89 12.27
C LEU A 1067 9.14 -35.69 13.34
N LEU A 1068 10.12 -35.05 13.99
CA LEU A 1068 10.93 -35.60 15.08
C LEU A 1068 10.86 -34.74 16.35
N LEU A 1069 10.71 -35.39 17.51
CA LEU A 1069 10.33 -34.75 18.77
C LEU A 1069 11.15 -35.21 19.99
N ALA A 1070 11.74 -34.24 20.71
CA ALA A 1070 12.60 -34.50 21.87
C ALA A 1070 11.79 -34.71 23.18
N SER A 1071 11.26 -35.91 23.41
CA SER A 1071 10.37 -36.14 24.56
C SER A 1071 11.10 -36.44 25.88
N SER A 1072 11.01 -35.50 26.83
CA SER A 1072 11.54 -35.71 28.19
C SER A 1072 10.76 -36.72 29.02
N LYS A 1073 9.54 -37.10 28.61
CA LYS A 1073 8.72 -38.10 29.33
C LYS A 1073 9.07 -39.52 28.89
N TYR A 1074 9.07 -39.77 27.58
CA TYR A 1074 9.36 -41.10 27.03
C TYR A 1074 10.84 -41.45 27.04
N ARG A 1075 11.74 -40.47 27.21
CA ARG A 1075 13.21 -40.68 27.27
C ARG A 1075 13.73 -41.25 25.94
N SER A 1076 13.17 -40.68 24.88
CA SER A 1076 13.20 -41.16 23.51
C SER A 1076 13.06 -39.95 22.58
N VAL A 1077 13.53 -40.10 21.35
CA VAL A 1077 12.98 -39.35 20.22
C VAL A 1077 11.66 -40.00 19.82
N VAL A 1078 10.67 -39.19 19.47
CA VAL A 1078 9.43 -39.66 18.84
C VAL A 1078 9.45 -39.18 17.38
N THR A 1079 9.14 -40.08 16.46
CA THR A 1079 9.05 -39.82 15.01
C THR A 1079 7.62 -40.04 14.54
N MET A 1080 7.12 -39.19 13.63
CA MET A 1080 5.78 -39.30 13.05
C MET A 1080 5.90 -39.09 11.54
N LEU A 1081 5.48 -40.06 10.73
CA LEU A 1081 5.64 -40.02 9.28
C LEU A 1081 4.58 -39.12 8.64
N ALA A 1082 4.94 -38.33 7.63
CA ALA A 1082 4.01 -37.47 6.93
C ALA A 1082 3.17 -38.25 5.91
N ASN A 1083 1.85 -38.09 5.95
CA ASN A 1083 0.97 -38.73 4.95
C ASN A 1083 1.05 -38.01 3.59
N GLY A 1084 1.46 -36.73 3.56
CA GLY A 1084 1.43 -35.86 2.37
C GLY A 1084 0.04 -35.24 2.18
N ASN A 1085 -0.47 -34.63 3.25
CA ASN A 1085 -1.73 -33.88 3.32
C ASN A 1085 -1.90 -33.10 4.66
N GLY A 1086 -0.81 -32.71 5.33
CA GLY A 1086 -0.90 -32.04 6.64
C GLY A 1086 -1.24 -32.96 7.83
N THR A 1087 -1.31 -34.28 7.61
CA THR A 1087 -1.56 -35.28 8.66
C THR A 1087 -0.41 -36.28 8.78
N PHE A 1088 -0.29 -36.90 9.97
CA PHE A 1088 0.84 -37.77 10.32
C PHE A 1088 0.41 -39.18 10.76
N SER A 1089 1.35 -40.11 10.74
CA SER A 1089 1.18 -41.48 11.25
C SER A 1089 1.03 -41.53 12.78
N ASP A 1090 0.70 -42.71 13.31
CA ASP A 1090 0.90 -43.01 14.72
C ASP A 1090 2.39 -42.81 15.12
N PRO A 1091 2.66 -42.31 16.34
CA PRO A 1091 4.02 -41.92 16.76
C PRO A 1091 4.88 -43.12 17.16
N GLN A 1092 6.04 -43.28 16.52
CA GLN A 1092 7.04 -44.30 16.85
C GLN A 1092 8.13 -43.73 17.79
N ALA A 1093 8.49 -44.45 18.86
CA ALA A 1093 9.43 -43.94 19.88
C ALA A 1093 10.76 -44.73 19.95
N PHE A 1094 11.88 -44.04 19.78
CA PHE A 1094 13.23 -44.60 19.82
C PHE A 1094 14.00 -44.15 21.07
N SER A 1095 14.35 -45.10 21.95
CA SER A 1095 14.98 -44.80 23.24
C SER A 1095 16.45 -44.42 23.13
N THR A 1096 16.85 -43.37 23.86
CA THR A 1096 18.22 -42.83 23.86
C THR A 1096 19.13 -43.44 24.94
N GLY A 1097 18.60 -44.26 25.86
CA GLY A 1097 19.44 -44.91 26.87
C GLY A 1097 18.73 -45.63 28.02
N THR A 1098 19.50 -46.44 28.76
CA THR A 1098 18.97 -47.34 29.79
C THR A 1098 18.38 -46.60 31.00
N LEU A 1099 17.19 -47.02 31.43
CA LEU A 1099 16.36 -46.42 32.50
C LEU A 1099 17.11 -45.72 33.66
N GLY A 1100 16.77 -44.46 33.91
CA GLY A 1100 17.30 -43.70 35.04
C GLY A 1100 16.79 -42.25 35.08
N LYS A 1101 17.53 -41.34 34.43
CA LYS A 1101 17.29 -39.89 34.42
C LYS A 1101 17.71 -39.31 33.08
N TRP A 1102 16.82 -39.33 32.08
CA TRP A 1102 17.10 -38.80 30.75
C TRP A 1102 16.20 -37.61 30.47
N GLN A 1103 16.74 -36.62 29.77
CA GLN A 1103 16.01 -35.46 29.27
C GLN A 1103 16.64 -35.08 27.93
N PRO A 1104 16.10 -35.57 26.80
CA PRO A 1104 16.35 -34.98 25.49
C PRO A 1104 16.12 -33.46 25.53
N THR A 1105 17.00 -32.70 24.88
CA THR A 1105 16.88 -31.22 24.79
C THR A 1105 16.96 -30.67 23.38
N ALA A 1106 17.69 -31.34 22.49
CA ALA A 1106 17.82 -31.01 21.09
C ALA A 1106 17.99 -32.31 20.28
N ILE A 1107 17.59 -32.25 19.02
CA ILE A 1107 17.78 -33.28 18.00
C ILE A 1107 18.53 -32.64 16.84
N ALA A 1108 19.39 -33.39 16.18
CA ALA A 1108 19.94 -33.06 14.87
C ALA A 1108 19.84 -34.31 13.97
N VAL A 1109 19.70 -34.11 12.66
CA VAL A 1109 19.47 -35.16 11.67
C VAL A 1109 20.44 -34.96 10.51
N ALA A 1110 21.17 -36.01 10.12
CA ALA A 1110 22.12 -36.03 9.01
C ALA A 1110 22.48 -37.48 8.67
N ASP A 1111 23.08 -37.73 7.50
CA ASP A 1111 23.80 -39.00 7.29
C ASP A 1111 25.16 -38.93 7.99
N PHE A 1112 25.36 -39.72 9.05
CA PHE A 1112 26.65 -39.79 9.76
C PHE A 1112 27.55 -40.93 9.26
N ASN A 1113 27.10 -41.77 8.31
CA ASN A 1113 27.75 -43.03 7.97
C ASN A 1113 27.98 -43.27 6.46
N GLY A 1114 27.42 -42.44 5.60
CA GLY A 1114 27.58 -42.46 4.15
C GLY A 1114 26.72 -43.49 3.41
N ASP A 1115 25.63 -44.00 4.03
CA ASP A 1115 24.72 -44.95 3.38
C ASP A 1115 23.52 -44.30 2.66
N GLY A 1116 23.39 -42.97 2.75
CA GLY A 1116 22.29 -42.19 2.20
C GLY A 1116 21.03 -42.18 3.08
N GLY A 1117 21.11 -42.76 4.29
CA GLY A 1117 20.05 -42.72 5.29
C GLY A 1117 20.23 -41.57 6.28
N LEU A 1118 19.13 -40.91 6.65
CA LEU A 1118 19.15 -39.91 7.72
C LEU A 1118 19.19 -40.57 9.11
N ASP A 1119 20.32 -40.40 9.79
CA ASP A 1119 20.60 -40.79 11.15
C ASP A 1119 20.15 -39.70 12.15
N ILE A 1120 19.93 -40.06 13.43
CA ILE A 1120 19.41 -39.15 14.46
C ILE A 1120 20.43 -38.97 15.60
N ALA A 1121 20.83 -37.72 15.86
CA ALA A 1121 21.62 -37.32 17.03
C ALA A 1121 20.77 -36.61 18.10
N VAL A 1122 21.02 -36.87 19.39
CA VAL A 1122 20.17 -36.39 20.50
C VAL A 1122 20.97 -35.94 21.71
N ALA A 1123 20.74 -34.71 22.19
CA ALA A 1123 21.38 -34.18 23.40
C ALA A 1123 20.62 -34.61 24.66
N ASN A 1124 21.28 -35.28 25.60
CA ASN A 1124 20.67 -35.70 26.86
C ASN A 1124 21.22 -34.89 28.06
N ALA A 1125 20.47 -33.87 28.47
CA ALA A 1125 20.86 -32.93 29.52
C ALA A 1125 21.27 -33.58 30.86
N LEU A 1126 20.46 -34.52 31.36
CA LEU A 1126 20.63 -35.10 32.70
C LEU A 1126 21.77 -36.13 32.80
N THR A 1127 22.23 -36.66 31.67
CA THR A 1127 23.27 -37.70 31.57
C THR A 1127 24.58 -37.18 30.99
N ASN A 1128 24.58 -35.99 30.36
CA ASN A 1128 25.78 -35.32 29.84
C ASN A 1128 26.44 -36.11 28.69
N ASN A 1129 25.60 -36.60 27.79
CA ASN A 1129 26.00 -37.39 26.63
C ASN A 1129 25.09 -37.14 25.43
N ILE A 1130 25.65 -37.39 24.24
CA ILE A 1130 24.91 -37.41 22.98
C ILE A 1130 24.61 -38.86 22.63
N SER A 1131 23.40 -39.12 22.17
CA SER A 1131 23.00 -40.43 21.62
C SER A 1131 22.90 -40.30 20.10
N ILE A 1132 23.57 -41.20 19.35
CA ILE A 1132 23.42 -41.33 17.90
C ILE A 1132 22.70 -42.64 17.60
N LEU A 1133 21.67 -42.57 16.77
CA LEU A 1133 20.88 -43.68 16.26
C LEU A 1133 21.06 -43.71 14.74
N LEU A 1134 21.82 -44.68 14.24
CA LEU A 1134 21.97 -44.87 12.80
C LEU A 1134 20.72 -45.54 12.22
N LYS A 1135 20.26 -45.14 11.03
CA LYS A 1135 19.21 -45.82 10.26
C LYS A 1135 19.71 -47.24 9.93
N ASN A 1136 18.82 -48.23 9.85
CA ASN A 1136 19.21 -49.53 9.30
C ASN A 1136 19.02 -49.50 7.77
N PRO A 1137 19.94 -50.07 6.98
CA PRO A 1137 19.71 -50.26 5.55
C PRO A 1137 18.51 -51.21 5.32
N THR A 1138 17.72 -50.89 4.30
CA THR A 1138 16.43 -51.51 3.96
C THR A 1138 16.54 -52.79 3.11
#